data_AF-A0A2V7R373-F1
#
_entry.id   AF-A0A2V7R373-F1
#
_cell.length_a   1.000
_cell.length_b   1.000
_cell.length_c   1.000
_cell.angle_alpha   90.00
_cell.angle_beta   90.00
_cell.angle_gamma   90.00
#
_symmetry.space_group_name_H-M   'P 1'
#
loop_
_entity.id
_entity.type
_entity.pdbx_description
1 polymer ?
#
loop_
_entity_poly.entity_id
_entity_poly.type
_entity_poly.pdbx_seq_one_letter_code
_entity_poly.pdbx_strand_id
1 'polypeptide(L)'
;MSVHLLVLRSVALDTRRPDAAGRPARAAVESARIPRPPFPPPPEALQREQFLRPPRRAGGRSAAHRRPRRAVRRGDCGIACKHRRSAHAGIRGAAFRQARGRRRARNRSSGRGRASQQEARARALRSCREFPRRAGHRSPGIRVTRRTVRARRRIDRLDRPHGRIRGGTGRESRCDYPGARRQRRDGTAAGAGPLRATDSRAARGCARALLDDSVRRGHRGRLGYRTAVRLRELPLAARGAHPDNESHPPSRTPTPNPLFSVRVAVVGSGFGGSLLARVLAVQGHDVVLLERGTHPRFAIGESSTPLANLTLERLGRRYGLDDCYDLAAHGRWVARFPELKRGLKRGFTFYRHHAGRPFARDGSRTERLLVAASPNDHIADTHWLRADVDHHFVRAAVAAGVEYRDRTVVTADLLQALRAEFVVDASGPGGFMAHQRAIPSALHRMHTHAGLLFSHFDGVRLFADVVPGLPPGPYPDDWAAVHHIIDEGWLYSLRFDHGVTSAGFLLRDRVPGSPEQVWRHLLQRYPTIGALFAHAKPLMPLAYKPRIQHRLTRATGTGWAMLPHAYAFVDPLFSTGIAWSLRAIERLGLLFETGGPTEQDLARYDALLSAEADQIDRLVAGAYHAMARFDLFAAHAMIYFAAVSFAEIRQRLQQDNAWSGFLGVGDPQLGGLPRASLRRLRHVRTAADRRSFINWVTNAIASRNVCGLANPAAHGLYPVDLDVLIQRHRVLGMSRESLVSALPALRGGGAA
;
A
#
# COMPACT_ATOMS: atom_id res chain seq x y z
N MET A 1 3.43 56.21 11.33
CA MET A 1 2.10 56.56 10.82
C MET A 1 1.88 55.89 9.46
N SER A 2 0.69 56.07 8.90
CA SER A 2 0.16 55.81 7.55
C SER A 2 1.10 56.24 6.39
N VAL A 3 0.92 55.92 5.09
CA VAL A 3 -0.27 55.40 4.35
C VAL A 3 0.09 54.83 2.93
N HIS A 4 -0.86 54.09 2.30
CA HIS A 4 -1.06 53.72 0.86
C HIS A 4 0.04 52.99 0.03
N LEU A 5 -0.23 51.90 -0.75
CA LEU A 5 -1.06 51.67 -1.97
C LEU A 5 -0.40 52.28 -3.24
N LEU A 6 -0.42 51.73 -4.48
CA LEU A 6 -1.22 50.67 -5.12
C LEU A 6 -0.47 50.05 -6.36
N VAL A 7 -0.85 48.83 -6.79
CA VAL A 7 -0.87 48.27 -8.19
C VAL A 7 0.29 48.48 -9.20
N LEU A 8 0.67 47.37 -9.84
CA LEU A 8 1.11 47.34 -11.25
C LEU A 8 0.18 46.41 -12.06
N ARG A 9 -0.33 46.90 -13.20
CA ARG A 9 -0.96 46.12 -14.26
C ARG A 9 0.03 45.98 -15.41
N SER A 10 0.11 44.80 -16.02
CA SER A 10 0.84 44.60 -17.27
C SER A 10 0.09 45.25 -18.45
N VAL A 11 0.85 45.84 -19.38
CA VAL A 11 0.39 46.25 -20.71
C VAL A 11 1.20 45.47 -21.74
N ALA A 12 0.53 44.96 -22.76
CA ALA A 12 1.15 44.24 -23.87
C ALA A 12 1.63 45.22 -24.96
N LEU A 13 2.67 44.85 -25.70
CA LEU A 13 2.99 45.44 -26.99
C LEU A 13 3.33 44.34 -28.00
N ASP A 14 2.72 44.46 -29.16
CA ASP A 14 2.98 43.74 -30.41
C ASP A 14 3.52 44.75 -31.44
N THR A 15 3.98 44.24 -32.59
CA THR A 15 4.12 44.87 -33.92
C THR A 15 5.51 45.16 -34.49
N ARG A 16 5.85 44.32 -35.49
CA ARG A 16 6.27 44.63 -36.89
C ARG A 16 7.69 45.19 -37.23
N ARG A 17 8.45 44.34 -37.96
CA ARG A 17 9.18 44.47 -39.27
C ARG A 17 9.17 45.84 -40.01
N PRO A 18 10.13 46.16 -40.95
CA PRO A 18 10.61 45.25 -42.03
C PRO A 18 12.06 45.39 -42.61
N ASP A 19 12.40 44.48 -43.55
CA ASP A 19 13.31 44.50 -44.75
C ASP A 19 14.79 45.02 -44.67
N ALA A 20 15.79 44.51 -45.40
CA ALA A 20 15.85 44.25 -46.85
C ALA A 20 17.04 43.38 -47.38
N ALA A 21 16.81 42.78 -48.56
CA ALA A 21 17.71 42.42 -49.69
C ALA A 21 19.15 41.85 -49.52
N GLY A 22 19.41 40.73 -50.22
CA GLY A 22 20.76 40.24 -50.58
C GLY A 22 20.73 38.89 -51.34
N ARG A 23 21.00 38.91 -52.66
CA ARG A 23 21.12 37.73 -53.56
C ARG A 23 22.50 37.83 -54.27
N PRO A 24 23.16 36.73 -54.72
CA PRO A 24 22.69 36.03 -55.93
C PRO A 24 23.09 34.54 -56.09
N ALA A 25 22.77 34.02 -57.29
CA ALA A 25 23.35 32.87 -58.00
C ALA A 25 22.84 31.43 -57.71
N ARG A 26 22.91 30.59 -58.76
CA ARG A 26 22.26 29.30 -58.93
C ARG A 26 23.27 28.15 -58.95
N ALA A 27 22.86 26.97 -58.48
CA ALA A 27 23.24 25.69 -59.07
C ALA A 27 22.08 24.71 -58.88
N ALA A 28 21.78 23.88 -59.88
CA ALA A 28 20.76 22.85 -59.83
C ALA A 28 21.37 21.52 -60.28
N VAL A 29 21.20 20.47 -59.48
CA VAL A 29 21.39 19.07 -59.88
C VAL A 29 20.28 18.26 -59.21
N GLU A 30 19.73 17.30 -59.95
CA GLU A 30 18.61 16.47 -59.56
C GLU A 30 18.97 15.46 -58.46
N SER A 31 17.96 15.00 -57.71
CA SER A 31 18.05 13.73 -56.99
C SER A 31 16.75 12.94 -57.18
N ALA A 32 16.90 11.68 -57.58
CA ALA A 32 15.79 10.82 -57.97
C ALA A 32 14.92 10.41 -56.78
N ARG A 33 13.59 10.42 -56.96
CA ARG A 33 12.65 9.83 -56.00
C ARG A 33 12.46 8.34 -56.30
N ILE A 34 12.95 7.48 -55.40
CA ILE A 34 12.54 6.07 -55.36
C ILE A 34 11.24 5.97 -54.54
N PRO A 35 10.14 5.38 -55.07
CA PRO A 35 8.89 5.25 -54.33
C PRO A 35 8.98 4.16 -53.27
N ARG A 36 8.45 4.44 -52.07
CA ARG A 36 8.21 3.43 -51.02
C ARG A 36 6.87 2.70 -51.29
N PRO A 37 6.75 1.40 -50.97
CA PRO A 37 5.50 0.67 -51.15
C PRO A 37 4.42 1.14 -50.13
N PRO A 38 3.13 1.01 -50.47
CA PRO A 38 2.04 1.43 -49.59
C PRO A 38 1.82 0.46 -48.42
N PHE A 39 1.50 1.01 -47.25
CA PHE A 39 0.95 0.23 -46.13
C PHE A 39 -0.53 -0.12 -46.38
N PRO A 40 -1.02 -1.28 -45.92
CA PRO A 40 -2.44 -1.63 -46.02
C PRO A 40 -3.29 -0.81 -45.02
N PRO A 41 -4.55 -0.46 -45.37
CA PRO A 41 -5.45 0.29 -44.50
C PRO A 41 -6.02 -0.57 -43.35
N PRO A 42 -6.46 0.04 -42.23
CA PRO A 42 -7.11 -0.66 -41.14
C PRO A 42 -8.56 -1.07 -41.50
N PRO A 43 -9.12 -2.15 -40.91
CA PRO A 43 -10.51 -2.53 -41.14
C PRO A 43 -11.48 -1.57 -40.43
N GLU A 44 -12.39 -0.95 -41.17
CA GLU A 44 -13.46 -0.11 -40.60
C GLU A 44 -14.56 -0.95 -39.92
N ALA A 45 -15.18 -0.35 -38.90
CA ALA A 45 -16.24 -0.97 -38.13
C ALA A 45 -17.62 -0.81 -38.80
N LEU A 46 -18.29 -1.92 -39.09
CA LEU A 46 -19.72 -1.93 -39.43
C LEU A 46 -20.57 -2.23 -38.19
N GLN A 47 -21.19 -1.18 -37.64
CA GLN A 47 -22.32 -1.34 -36.72
C GLN A 47 -23.56 -1.81 -37.48
N ARG A 48 -24.11 -2.98 -37.11
CA ARG A 48 -25.57 -3.23 -37.18
C ARG A 48 -26.06 -3.97 -35.95
N GLU A 49 -27.26 -3.60 -35.55
CA GLU A 49 -27.85 -3.90 -34.25
C GLU A 49 -28.85 -5.07 -34.31
N GLN A 50 -29.19 -5.60 -33.14
CA GLN A 50 -30.45 -6.28 -32.79
C GLN A 50 -30.71 -7.78 -33.11
N PHE A 51 -30.63 -8.56 -32.01
CA PHE A 51 -31.70 -9.43 -31.44
C PHE A 51 -31.76 -10.98 -31.68
N LEU A 52 -31.70 -11.67 -30.51
CA LEU A 52 -32.47 -12.87 -30.07
C LEU A 52 -31.99 -14.32 -30.34
N ARG A 53 -31.51 -14.92 -29.24
CA ARG A 53 -32.01 -16.16 -28.56
C ARG A 53 -31.33 -17.53 -28.79
N PRO A 54 -31.43 -18.45 -27.78
CA PRO A 54 -30.56 -19.63 -27.62
C PRO A 54 -31.07 -20.89 -28.36
N PRO A 55 -30.27 -21.97 -28.45
CA PRO A 55 -30.57 -23.10 -29.33
C PRO A 55 -31.71 -24.00 -28.83
N ARG A 56 -32.40 -24.62 -29.78
CA ARG A 56 -33.36 -25.72 -29.57
C ARG A 56 -32.99 -26.90 -30.46
N ARG A 57 -33.03 -28.12 -29.89
CA ARG A 57 -33.79 -29.28 -30.44
C ARG A 57 -33.63 -30.54 -29.57
N ALA A 58 -34.76 -31.07 -29.10
CA ALA A 58 -35.07 -32.50 -29.01
C ALA A 58 -36.61 -32.64 -28.84
N GLY A 59 -37.24 -33.60 -29.52
CA GLY A 59 -38.69 -33.66 -29.77
C GLY A 59 -39.62 -34.06 -28.62
N GLY A 60 -40.94 -34.07 -28.88
CA GLY A 60 -41.95 -34.58 -27.94
C GLY A 60 -43.40 -34.11 -28.23
N ARG A 61 -44.15 -34.94 -28.95
CA ARG A 61 -45.56 -34.84 -29.44
C ARG A 61 -46.64 -34.19 -28.53
N SER A 62 -47.54 -33.45 -29.21
CA SER A 62 -49.03 -33.44 -29.13
C SER A 62 -49.79 -33.19 -27.81
N ALA A 63 -50.62 -32.14 -27.78
CA ALA A 63 -52.10 -32.19 -27.68
C ALA A 63 -52.70 -30.77 -27.65
N ALA A 64 -53.99 -30.60 -28.00
CA ALA A 64 -54.61 -29.28 -28.21
C ALA A 64 -55.69 -28.95 -27.15
N HIS A 65 -55.94 -27.65 -26.88
CA HIS A 65 -57.30 -27.08 -26.93
C HIS A 65 -57.41 -25.53 -26.84
N ARG A 66 -58.23 -25.01 -27.78
CA ARG A 66 -59.19 -23.87 -27.74
C ARG A 66 -58.80 -22.44 -27.24
N ARG A 67 -58.85 -21.51 -28.23
CA ARG A 67 -59.15 -20.04 -28.21
C ARG A 67 -60.64 -19.76 -27.84
N PRO A 68 -61.22 -18.51 -27.82
CA PRO A 68 -60.81 -17.17 -28.33
C PRO A 68 -60.88 -16.00 -27.28
N ARG A 69 -60.34 -14.77 -27.41
CA ARG A 69 -60.29 -13.67 -28.44
C ARG A 69 -61.51 -12.71 -28.48
N ARG A 70 -61.27 -11.41 -28.17
CA ARG A 70 -61.94 -10.11 -28.57
C ARG A 70 -62.28 -9.19 -27.36
N ALA A 71 -62.59 -7.89 -27.46
CA ALA A 71 -61.98 -6.73 -28.19
C ALA A 71 -62.84 -5.44 -28.00
N VAL A 72 -62.22 -4.24 -27.99
CA VAL A 72 -62.72 -2.94 -28.57
C VAL A 72 -63.65 -1.93 -27.79
N ARG A 73 -63.12 -0.69 -27.61
CA ARG A 73 -63.68 0.71 -27.67
C ARG A 73 -64.55 1.43 -26.58
N ARG A 74 -64.01 2.59 -26.14
CA ARG A 74 -64.46 4.03 -26.13
C ARG A 74 -65.81 4.53 -25.51
N GLY A 75 -65.71 5.73 -24.89
CA GLY A 75 -66.79 6.71 -24.52
C GLY A 75 -67.12 6.73 -23.01
N ASP A 76 -67.40 7.85 -22.31
CA ASP A 76 -67.38 9.30 -22.61
C ASP A 76 -67.40 10.17 -21.30
N CYS A 77 -67.31 11.50 -21.43
CA CYS A 77 -67.55 12.57 -20.39
C CYS A 77 -66.52 12.70 -19.21
N GLY A 78 -66.22 13.88 -18.64
CA GLY A 78 -66.54 15.27 -19.03
C GLY A 78 -66.14 16.35 -17.97
N ILE A 79 -65.36 17.36 -18.40
CA ILE A 79 -65.37 18.79 -17.98
C ILE A 79 -64.86 19.26 -16.58
N ALA A 80 -64.12 20.39 -16.64
CA ALA A 80 -63.89 21.49 -15.66
C ALA A 80 -62.63 21.53 -14.75
N CYS A 81 -61.87 22.62 -14.93
CA CYS A 81 -60.72 23.06 -14.14
C CYS A 81 -61.09 24.16 -13.11
N LYS A 82 -60.30 24.34 -12.03
CA LYS A 82 -59.40 25.52 -11.86
C LYS A 82 -58.59 25.53 -10.55
N HIS A 83 -57.51 26.33 -10.57
CA HIS A 83 -56.60 26.67 -9.47
C HIS A 83 -57.31 27.43 -8.29
N ARG A 84 -56.71 27.69 -7.11
CA ARG A 84 -55.40 28.35 -6.86
C ARG A 84 -54.90 28.23 -5.39
N ARG A 85 -53.64 28.63 -5.18
CA ARG A 85 -52.88 28.65 -3.91
C ARG A 85 -53.37 29.75 -2.93
N SER A 86 -53.16 29.58 -1.62
CA SER A 86 -52.14 30.33 -0.83
C SER A 86 -52.41 30.47 0.70
N ALA A 87 -51.39 30.07 1.49
CA ALA A 87 -50.80 30.79 2.64
C ALA A 87 -51.55 31.16 3.97
N HIS A 88 -50.87 30.76 5.07
CA HIS A 88 -50.59 31.48 6.32
C HIS A 88 -51.54 31.54 7.55
N ALA A 89 -50.89 31.36 8.72
CA ALA A 89 -51.26 31.68 10.11
C ALA A 89 -52.48 30.94 10.72
N GLY A 90 -52.52 30.58 12.00
CA GLY A 90 -51.51 30.69 13.07
C GLY A 90 -52.14 31.09 14.41
N ILE A 91 -52.36 30.15 15.34
CA ILE A 91 -52.94 30.41 16.67
C ILE A 91 -52.14 29.70 17.78
N ARG A 92 -52.05 30.35 18.95
CA ARG A 92 -51.28 29.91 20.14
C ARG A 92 -52.18 29.26 21.20
N GLY A 93 -51.64 28.25 21.89
CA GLY A 93 -51.56 28.22 23.37
C GLY A 93 -52.74 27.67 24.19
N ALA A 94 -52.42 26.76 25.12
CA ALA A 94 -52.93 26.70 26.50
C ALA A 94 -52.09 25.69 27.33
N ALA A 95 -52.13 25.78 28.66
CA ALA A 95 -51.33 24.96 29.60
C ALA A 95 -52.21 24.29 30.68
N PHE A 96 -51.57 23.63 31.67
CA PHE A 96 -52.15 23.00 32.89
C PHE A 96 -52.97 21.70 32.65
N ARG A 97 -52.78 20.57 33.38
CA ARG A 97 -52.60 20.38 34.84
C ARG A 97 -51.76 19.14 35.22
N GLN A 98 -51.41 19.06 36.50
CA GLN A 98 -50.81 17.91 37.19
C GLN A 98 -51.84 16.82 37.55
N ALA A 99 -51.38 15.57 37.68
CA ALA A 99 -51.97 14.60 38.61
C ALA A 99 -50.89 13.65 39.16
N ARG A 100 -50.91 13.41 40.48
CA ARG A 100 -50.00 12.47 41.18
C ARG A 100 -50.64 11.06 41.23
N GLY A 101 -49.84 10.01 41.02
CA GLY A 101 -50.23 8.61 41.28
C GLY A 101 -49.14 7.89 42.09
N ARG A 102 -49.52 7.13 43.13
CA ARG A 102 -48.58 6.64 44.17
C ARG A 102 -48.05 5.23 43.93
N ARG A 103 -46.79 5.04 44.39
CA ARG A 103 -46.19 3.83 45.01
C ARG A 103 -47.03 2.54 45.05
N ARG A 104 -46.38 1.41 44.74
CA ARG A 104 -46.33 0.25 45.65
C ARG A 104 -44.99 -0.47 45.57
N ALA A 105 -44.45 -0.83 46.73
CA ALA A 105 -43.26 -1.66 46.88
C ALA A 105 -43.52 -2.69 47.98
N ARG A 106 -43.09 -3.94 47.77
CA ARG A 106 -42.82 -4.99 48.77
C ARG A 106 -41.62 -5.78 48.20
N ASN A 107 -40.50 -6.02 48.92
CA ASN A 107 -40.29 -6.90 50.09
C ASN A 107 -40.82 -8.33 49.83
N ARG A 108 -40.16 -9.48 50.13
CA ARG A 108 -38.93 -9.89 50.90
C ARG A 108 -38.61 -11.37 50.47
N SER A 109 -37.50 -12.08 50.80
CA SER A 109 -36.19 -11.79 51.43
C SER A 109 -35.21 -12.99 51.37
N SER A 110 -33.90 -12.71 51.50
CA SER A 110 -32.89 -13.38 52.37
C SER A 110 -32.33 -14.80 52.09
N GLY A 111 -31.01 -14.93 52.29
CA GLY A 111 -30.25 -16.20 52.44
C GLY A 111 -28.81 -16.05 51.92
N ARG A 112 -27.84 -15.55 52.72
CA ARG A 112 -26.80 -16.32 53.46
C ARG A 112 -26.00 -17.32 52.58
N GLY A 113 -24.67 -17.37 52.53
CA GLY A 113 -23.61 -16.56 53.17
C GLY A 113 -22.38 -17.42 53.54
N ARG A 114 -21.15 -16.95 53.27
CA ARG A 114 -19.81 -17.31 53.81
C ARG A 114 -18.77 -16.58 52.91
N ALA A 115 -17.85 -15.71 53.34
CA ALA A 115 -16.94 -15.62 54.49
C ALA A 115 -15.53 -16.21 54.21
N SER A 116 -14.57 -15.31 53.95
CA SER A 116 -13.19 -15.39 54.47
C SER A 116 -12.53 -14.00 54.41
N GLN A 117 -11.98 -13.56 55.55
CA GLN A 117 -11.11 -12.37 55.67
C GLN A 117 -9.65 -12.82 55.69
N GLN A 118 -8.72 -11.92 55.33
CA GLN A 118 -7.37 -11.71 55.90
C GLN A 118 -6.50 -10.97 54.86
N GLU A 119 -5.55 -10.10 55.22
CA GLU A 119 -5.40 -9.26 56.42
C GLU A 119 -4.49 -8.06 56.05
N ALA A 120 -4.40 -7.03 56.90
CA ALA A 120 -3.63 -5.81 56.62
C ALA A 120 -2.54 -5.56 57.68
N ARG A 121 -1.43 -4.91 57.28
CA ARG A 121 -0.59 -3.98 58.09
C ARG A 121 0.56 -3.42 57.21
N ALA A 122 0.71 -2.10 57.06
CA ALA A 122 1.39 -1.14 57.96
C ALA A 122 2.92 -1.09 57.67
N ARG A 123 3.69 0.00 57.85
CA ARG A 123 3.46 1.41 58.29
C ARG A 123 4.73 2.21 57.96
N ALA A 124 4.64 3.50 57.65
CA ALA A 124 5.64 4.51 58.06
C ALA A 124 5.13 5.95 57.82
N LEU A 125 5.15 6.77 58.86
CA LEU A 125 4.85 8.22 58.85
C LEU A 125 5.95 8.91 59.67
N ARG A 126 6.37 10.11 59.24
CA ARG A 126 6.90 11.25 60.02
C ARG A 126 7.32 12.35 59.03
N SER A 127 7.20 13.66 59.26
CA SER A 127 6.32 14.44 60.17
C SER A 127 6.61 15.95 59.97
N CYS A 128 5.61 16.83 60.08
CA CYS A 128 5.74 18.28 60.34
C CYS A 128 6.41 19.12 59.21
N ARG A 129 6.19 20.43 58.99
CA ARG A 129 5.36 21.54 59.56
C ARG A 129 5.32 22.65 58.44
N GLU A 130 4.44 23.66 58.34
CA GLU A 130 3.29 24.17 59.11
C GLU A 130 2.34 24.99 58.17
N PHE A 131 1.55 25.94 58.71
CA PHE A 131 0.74 26.99 58.05
C PHE A 131 0.67 28.18 59.05
N PRO A 132 0.44 29.48 58.67
CA PRO A 132 -0.93 29.90 58.32
C PRO A 132 -1.18 31.12 57.40
N ARG A 133 -2.42 31.11 56.90
CA ARG A 133 -3.30 32.13 56.29
C ARG A 133 -3.16 33.62 56.71
N ARG A 134 -3.51 34.54 55.78
CA ARG A 134 -4.70 35.45 55.79
C ARG A 134 -4.86 36.16 54.41
N ALA A 135 -6.05 36.14 53.79
CA ALA A 135 -7.06 37.22 53.70
C ALA A 135 -6.54 38.56 53.11
N GLY A 136 -7.14 39.25 52.13
CA GLY A 136 -8.35 39.01 51.31
C GLY A 136 -9.24 40.26 51.21
N HIS A 137 -9.52 40.84 50.03
CA HIS A 137 -10.60 41.83 49.82
C HIS A 137 -11.01 42.09 48.35
N ARG A 138 -12.34 42.12 48.15
CA ARG A 138 -13.22 42.87 47.21
C ARG A 138 -12.72 43.43 45.84
N SER A 139 -13.50 43.12 44.80
CA SER A 139 -13.72 43.84 43.52
C SER A 139 -14.31 45.26 43.74
N PRO A 140 -14.50 46.19 42.73
CA PRO A 140 -14.90 45.93 41.33
C PRO A 140 -14.34 46.88 40.22
N GLY A 141 -14.76 46.69 38.95
CA GLY A 141 -15.02 47.83 38.03
C GLY A 141 -14.42 47.83 36.61
N ILE A 142 -15.31 47.95 35.61
CA ILE A 142 -15.19 48.80 34.39
C ILE A 142 -14.10 48.52 33.32
N ARG A 143 -14.43 47.60 32.40
CA ARG A 143 -14.69 47.80 30.95
C ARG A 143 -13.98 48.92 30.11
N VAL A 144 -13.55 48.54 28.89
CA VAL A 144 -13.23 49.38 27.68
C VAL A 144 -11.85 50.09 27.74
N THR A 145 -10.95 50.16 26.72
CA THR A 145 -11.10 50.33 25.25
C THR A 145 -9.97 49.68 24.42
N ARG A 146 -10.17 49.58 23.09
CA ARG A 146 -9.17 49.25 22.04
C ARG A 146 -8.05 50.29 21.93
N ARG A 147 -6.82 49.87 21.56
CA ARG A 147 -6.19 50.26 20.26
C ARG A 147 -4.89 49.50 19.92
N THR A 148 -4.69 49.36 18.62
CA THR A 148 -3.52 48.85 17.89
C THR A 148 -2.34 49.83 17.86
N VAL A 149 -1.10 49.35 17.58
CA VAL A 149 -0.24 49.86 16.48
C VAL A 149 0.93 48.88 16.17
N ARG A 150 1.41 48.91 14.92
CA ARG A 150 2.52 48.11 14.36
C ARG A 150 3.91 48.57 14.79
N ALA A 151 4.91 47.69 14.67
CA ALA A 151 6.30 48.06 14.36
C ALA A 151 6.88 47.21 13.20
N ARG A 152 7.83 47.78 12.45
CA ARG A 152 8.61 47.18 11.34
C ARG A 152 10.11 47.45 11.59
N ARG A 153 11.00 46.53 11.19
CA ARG A 153 12.33 46.72 10.50
C ARG A 153 13.03 45.35 10.41
N ARG A 154 13.48 44.91 9.22
CA ARG A 154 14.84 45.01 8.61
C ARG A 154 15.93 44.36 9.49
N ILE A 155 16.57 43.24 9.09
CA ILE A 155 17.59 43.07 8.02
C ILE A 155 18.91 43.77 8.40
N ASP A 156 19.99 43.03 8.66
CA ASP A 156 21.09 42.82 7.67
C ASP A 156 22.08 41.68 8.03
N ARG A 157 23.22 41.60 7.29
CA ARG A 157 24.06 40.43 6.94
C ARG A 157 25.48 40.37 7.57
N LEU A 158 26.16 39.22 7.34
CA LEU A 158 27.63 38.96 7.35
C LEU A 158 28.30 38.97 8.77
N ASP A 159 29.42 38.29 9.07
CA ASP A 159 30.56 37.85 8.24
C ASP A 159 31.29 36.55 8.72
N ARG A 160 32.33 36.11 7.99
CA ARG A 160 33.38 35.12 8.40
C ARG A 160 34.78 35.70 8.11
N PRO A 161 35.85 35.34 8.85
CA PRO A 161 36.92 34.54 8.21
C PRO A 161 37.67 33.54 9.13
N HIS A 162 38.83 33.05 8.66
CA HIS A 162 39.57 31.84 9.05
C HIS A 162 40.49 31.92 10.30
N GLY A 163 40.88 30.75 10.81
CA GLY A 163 42.10 30.56 11.62
C GLY A 163 42.58 29.09 11.64
N ARG A 164 43.83 28.82 11.22
CA ARG A 164 44.56 27.54 11.39
C ARG A 164 45.54 27.68 12.56
N ILE A 165 45.64 26.70 13.46
CA ILE A 165 46.86 26.41 14.25
C ILE A 165 47.08 24.89 14.36
N ARG A 166 48.35 24.46 14.32
CA ARG A 166 48.84 23.08 14.50
C ARG A 166 49.25 22.83 15.95
N GLY A 167 49.13 21.57 16.40
CA GLY A 167 50.15 20.86 17.18
C GLY A 167 50.39 21.26 18.65
N GLY A 168 50.35 20.26 19.54
CA GLY A 168 50.74 20.42 20.94
C GLY A 168 50.56 19.11 21.72
N THR A 169 51.66 18.50 22.13
CA THR A 169 51.71 17.24 22.90
C THR A 169 51.50 17.47 24.40
N GLY A 170 50.81 16.56 25.09
CA GLY A 170 50.73 16.55 26.56
C GLY A 170 50.17 15.21 27.09
N ARG A 171 50.89 14.60 28.04
CA ARG A 171 50.51 13.35 28.72
C ARG A 171 49.57 13.61 29.91
N GLU A 172 49.13 12.51 30.51
CA GLU A 172 48.58 12.32 31.87
C GLU A 172 47.05 12.29 31.99
N SER A 173 46.40 11.53 32.88
CA SER A 173 46.71 10.33 33.68
C SER A 173 45.49 10.12 34.58
N ARG A 174 44.87 8.91 34.59
CA ARG A 174 43.95 8.43 35.66
C ARG A 174 42.63 9.25 35.84
N CYS A 175 41.55 8.79 36.47
CA CYS A 175 41.20 7.52 37.15
C CYS A 175 39.74 7.11 36.84
N ASP A 176 39.56 5.82 36.52
CA ASP A 176 38.61 4.84 37.10
C ASP A 176 37.08 5.02 37.15
N TYR A 177 36.42 4.06 36.49
CA TYR A 177 35.09 3.52 36.81
C TYR A 177 35.23 2.20 37.61
N PRO A 178 34.46 1.98 38.69
CA PRO A 178 34.16 0.64 39.19
C PRO A 178 32.99 0.00 38.41
N GLY A 179 32.88 -1.32 38.21
CA GLY A 179 33.83 -2.40 38.52
C GLY A 179 33.14 -3.70 38.99
N ALA A 180 32.94 -4.67 38.07
CA ALA A 180 32.67 -6.12 38.30
C ALA A 180 32.50 -6.79 36.91
N ARG A 181 33.30 -7.73 36.36
CA ARG A 181 34.03 -8.92 36.87
C ARG A 181 33.08 -9.89 37.61
N ARG A 182 32.98 -11.19 37.32
CA ARG A 182 33.95 -12.27 36.93
C ARG A 182 33.19 -13.36 36.13
N GLN A 183 33.76 -14.41 35.51
CA GLN A 183 35.13 -14.83 35.14
C GLN A 183 35.04 -15.84 33.97
N ARG A 184 36.08 -15.92 33.13
CA ARG A 184 36.44 -17.13 32.36
C ARG A 184 37.61 -17.83 33.07
N ARG A 185 37.84 -19.11 32.75
CA ARG A 185 39.11 -19.81 32.95
C ARG A 185 39.43 -20.63 31.71
N ASP A 186 40.72 -20.74 31.44
CA ASP A 186 41.31 -21.32 30.22
C ASP A 186 41.62 -22.82 30.39
N GLY A 187 41.95 -23.50 29.28
CA GLY A 187 42.43 -24.89 29.27
C GLY A 187 42.54 -25.44 27.85
N THR A 188 43.74 -25.88 27.45
CA THR A 188 44.13 -26.14 26.05
C THR A 188 44.21 -27.62 25.66
N ALA A 189 43.95 -27.89 24.38
CA ALA A 189 44.55 -28.92 23.50
C ALA A 189 44.45 -30.42 23.86
N ALA A 190 43.90 -31.23 22.92
CA ALA A 190 44.66 -32.24 22.15
C ALA A 190 43.75 -33.18 21.32
N GLY A 191 44.26 -33.66 20.17
CA GLY A 191 44.13 -35.09 19.83
C GLY A 191 42.99 -35.59 18.93
N ALA A 192 43.34 -35.91 17.67
CA ALA A 192 42.97 -37.11 16.91
C ALA A 192 41.50 -37.55 16.68
N GLY A 193 41.14 -37.61 15.38
CA GLY A 193 40.86 -38.91 14.74
C GLY A 193 39.39 -39.40 14.66
N PRO A 194 38.91 -39.87 13.49
CA PRO A 194 37.50 -40.23 13.29
C PRO A 194 37.23 -41.75 13.28
N LEU A 195 36.00 -42.16 13.64
CA LEU A 195 35.48 -43.52 13.38
C LEU A 195 34.05 -43.52 12.82
N ARG A 196 33.73 -44.59 12.08
CA ARG A 196 32.61 -44.72 11.14
C ARG A 196 31.34 -45.35 11.75
N ALA A 197 30.27 -45.29 10.97
CA ALA A 197 28.99 -45.97 11.19
C ALA A 197 29.08 -47.51 11.18
N THR A 198 28.06 -48.17 11.77
CA THR A 198 27.45 -49.42 11.26
C THR A 198 26.04 -49.64 11.83
N ASP A 199 25.26 -50.48 11.15
CA ASP A 199 23.85 -50.84 11.40
C ASP A 199 23.55 -51.62 12.71
N SER A 200 22.29 -51.62 13.16
CA SER A 200 21.46 -52.86 13.12
C SER A 200 19.99 -52.72 13.60
N ARG A 201 19.07 -52.80 12.63
CA ARG A 201 17.75 -53.48 12.57
C ARG A 201 17.00 -54.01 13.84
N ALA A 202 15.72 -53.59 13.91
CA ALA A 202 14.48 -54.41 13.84
C ALA A 202 13.75 -55.01 15.08
N ALA A 203 12.48 -54.59 15.21
CA ALA A 203 11.25 -55.36 15.53
C ALA A 203 10.06 -54.40 15.18
N ARG A 204 9.03 -54.65 14.33
CA ARG A 204 8.14 -55.80 14.08
C ARG A 204 7.54 -56.38 15.37
N GLY A 205 6.24 -56.34 15.64
CA GLY A 205 5.07 -55.77 14.93
C GLY A 205 3.80 -56.53 15.32
N CYS A 206 2.60 -55.97 15.15
CA CYS A 206 1.35 -56.76 15.15
C CYS A 206 0.20 -55.98 14.48
N ALA A 207 -0.69 -56.67 13.77
CA ALA A 207 -1.81 -56.09 13.04
C ALA A 207 -2.97 -57.09 12.92
N ARG A 208 -4.19 -56.57 12.66
CA ARG A 208 -5.40 -57.28 12.17
C ARG A 208 -6.07 -58.26 13.15
N ALA A 209 -7.38 -58.55 13.06
CA ALA A 209 -8.52 -58.00 12.27
C ALA A 209 -9.87 -58.51 12.84
N LEU A 210 -10.94 -58.42 12.01
CA LEU A 210 -12.34 -58.90 12.13
C LEU A 210 -13.31 -57.84 12.70
N LEU A 211 -14.31 -57.31 11.95
CA LEU A 211 -15.52 -57.93 11.34
C LEU A 211 -16.52 -58.37 12.44
N ASP A 212 -17.84 -58.11 12.39
CA ASP A 212 -18.73 -57.83 11.25
C ASP A 212 -20.02 -57.02 11.57
N ASP A 213 -20.71 -56.60 10.50
CA ASP A 213 -22.09 -56.11 10.24
C ASP A 213 -23.11 -55.63 11.32
N SER A 214 -23.84 -54.54 11.00
CA SER A 214 -25.32 -54.58 10.77
C SER A 214 -26.00 -53.21 10.48
N VAL A 215 -26.32 -53.03 9.20
CA VAL A 215 -27.41 -52.25 8.55
C VAL A 215 -28.48 -51.53 9.42
N ARG A 216 -28.72 -50.23 9.13
CA ARG A 216 -30.08 -49.69 8.81
C ARG A 216 -30.06 -48.41 7.94
N ARG A 217 -31.04 -48.30 7.03
CA ARG A 217 -31.10 -47.34 5.92
C ARG A 217 -31.94 -46.08 6.23
N GLY A 218 -31.56 -44.96 5.63
CA GLY A 218 -32.39 -43.77 5.40
C GLY A 218 -31.91 -43.07 4.12
N HIS A 219 -32.80 -42.64 3.21
CA HIS A 219 -32.43 -42.43 1.80
C HIS A 219 -33.01 -41.14 1.18
N ARG A 220 -32.36 -40.68 0.09
CA ARG A 220 -32.68 -39.53 -0.80
C ARG A 220 -32.20 -38.14 -0.30
N GLY A 221 -31.60 -37.29 -1.13
CA GLY A 221 -31.25 -37.45 -2.56
C GLY A 221 -30.17 -36.48 -3.05
N ARG A 222 -29.50 -36.82 -4.16
CA ARG A 222 -28.43 -36.04 -4.80
C ARG A 222 -28.96 -35.29 -6.04
N LEU A 223 -28.49 -34.06 -6.24
CA LEU A 223 -28.01 -33.59 -7.54
C LEU A 223 -26.60 -33.02 -7.33
N GLY A 224 -25.74 -33.06 -8.35
CA GLY A 224 -24.39 -32.55 -8.23
C GLY A 224 -23.73 -32.29 -9.57
N TYR A 225 -22.59 -31.60 -9.53
CA TYR A 225 -21.63 -31.49 -10.62
C TYR A 225 -20.22 -31.60 -10.05
N ARG A 226 -19.44 -32.56 -10.57
CA ARG A 226 -17.99 -32.68 -10.39
C ARG A 226 -17.42 -33.22 -11.69
N THR A 227 -16.60 -32.43 -12.36
CA THR A 227 -15.78 -32.89 -13.48
C THR A 227 -14.34 -32.97 -13.01
N ALA A 228 -13.81 -34.18 -12.90
CA ALA A 228 -12.40 -34.44 -12.66
C ALA A 228 -11.84 -35.16 -13.89
N VAL A 229 -10.82 -34.58 -14.52
CA VAL A 229 -10.15 -35.19 -15.67
C VAL A 229 -9.09 -36.17 -15.15
N ARG A 230 -9.14 -37.42 -15.61
CA ARG A 230 -8.12 -38.43 -15.30
C ARG A 230 -6.92 -38.26 -16.21
N LEU A 231 -5.72 -38.36 -15.65
CA LEU A 231 -4.52 -38.74 -16.39
C LEU A 231 -4.68 -40.20 -16.87
N ARG A 232 -4.24 -40.50 -18.10
CA ARG A 232 -4.06 -41.86 -18.60
C ARG A 232 -2.59 -42.23 -18.55
N GLU A 233 -2.31 -43.45 -18.11
CA GLU A 233 -1.00 -44.08 -18.18
C GLU A 233 -0.70 -44.51 -19.63
N LEU A 234 0.59 -44.58 -19.99
CA LEU A 234 1.08 -45.13 -21.26
C LEU A 234 2.02 -46.33 -20.97
N PRO A 235 2.06 -47.38 -21.82
CA PRO A 235 2.79 -48.62 -21.52
C PRO A 235 4.28 -48.58 -21.88
N LEU A 236 5.04 -49.52 -21.31
CA LEU A 236 6.48 -49.74 -21.51
C LEU A 236 6.74 -51.08 -22.22
N ALA A 237 7.30 -51.06 -23.45
CA ALA A 237 7.96 -52.15 -24.20
C ALA A 237 8.17 -51.68 -25.66
N ALA A 238 9.20 -52.03 -26.45
CA ALA A 238 10.42 -52.83 -26.23
C ALA A 238 11.59 -52.30 -27.12
N ARG A 239 12.73 -53.00 -27.11
CA ARG A 239 14.05 -52.58 -27.65
C ARG A 239 14.21 -52.72 -29.18
N GLY A 240 15.12 -51.95 -29.78
CA GLY A 240 15.64 -52.20 -31.15
C GLY A 240 16.77 -51.27 -31.61
N ALA A 241 18.02 -51.78 -31.60
CA ALA A 241 19.25 -51.41 -32.33
C ALA A 241 19.65 -49.95 -32.71
N HIS A 242 20.95 -49.68 -32.57
CA HIS A 242 21.70 -48.53 -33.13
C HIS A 242 21.87 -48.67 -34.67
N PRO A 243 22.24 -47.58 -35.37
CA PRO A 243 23.66 -47.45 -35.78
C PRO A 243 24.29 -46.08 -35.52
N ASP A 244 25.60 -46.11 -35.32
CA ASP A 244 26.69 -45.15 -35.60
C ASP A 244 26.32 -43.71 -36.04
N ASN A 245 26.70 -42.64 -35.31
CA ASN A 245 28.06 -42.10 -35.04
C ASN A 245 28.55 -41.12 -36.12
N GLU A 246 28.01 -39.89 -36.11
CA GLU A 246 28.72 -38.71 -36.61
C GLU A 246 29.25 -37.87 -35.44
N SER A 247 30.54 -37.53 -35.51
CA SER A 247 31.27 -36.82 -34.46
C SER A 247 30.86 -35.35 -34.34
N HIS A 248 30.16 -34.98 -33.27
CA HIS A 248 30.08 -33.57 -32.86
C HIS A 248 31.44 -33.10 -32.30
N PRO A 249 31.90 -31.88 -32.62
CA PRO A 249 33.14 -31.34 -32.09
C PRO A 249 33.05 -31.18 -30.56
N PRO A 250 34.17 -31.29 -29.82
CA PRO A 250 34.15 -31.23 -28.36
C PRO A 250 33.55 -29.91 -27.89
N SER A 251 32.62 -30.00 -26.94
CA SER A 251 31.96 -28.86 -26.33
C SER A 251 33.00 -27.88 -25.80
N ARG A 252 33.07 -26.68 -26.40
CA ARG A 252 33.90 -25.59 -25.89
C ARG A 252 33.55 -25.36 -24.42
N THR A 253 34.49 -25.65 -23.53
CA THR A 253 34.49 -25.11 -22.17
C THR A 253 34.29 -23.61 -22.27
N PRO A 254 33.35 -23.01 -21.51
CA PRO A 254 33.11 -21.58 -21.60
C PRO A 254 34.37 -20.84 -21.14
N THR A 255 35.11 -20.28 -22.10
CA THR A 255 36.14 -19.30 -21.82
C THR A 255 35.50 -18.16 -21.02
N PRO A 256 36.07 -17.73 -19.88
CA PRO A 256 35.55 -16.57 -19.19
C PRO A 256 35.63 -15.38 -20.15
N ASN A 257 34.47 -14.83 -20.51
CA ASN A 257 34.43 -13.57 -21.24
C ASN A 257 35.29 -12.55 -20.48
N PRO A 258 36.14 -11.76 -21.16
CA PRO A 258 36.83 -10.67 -20.49
C PRO A 258 35.75 -9.80 -19.82
N LEU A 259 35.93 -9.51 -18.53
CA LEU A 259 34.95 -8.75 -17.76
C LEU A 259 34.88 -7.34 -18.35
N PHE A 260 33.85 -7.12 -19.17
CA PHE A 260 33.54 -5.80 -19.71
C PHE A 260 33.29 -4.83 -18.56
N SER A 261 33.80 -3.61 -18.71
CA SER A 261 33.54 -2.54 -17.75
C SER A 261 32.05 -2.22 -17.77
N VAL A 262 31.36 -2.34 -16.63
CA VAL A 262 29.93 -2.02 -16.54
C VAL A 262 29.74 -0.61 -16.00
N ARG A 263 28.85 0.18 -16.60
CA ARG A 263 28.53 1.51 -16.08
C ARG A 263 27.74 1.42 -14.78
N VAL A 264 26.78 0.50 -14.70
CA VAL A 264 25.94 0.33 -13.51
C VAL A 264 25.81 -1.14 -13.09
N ALA A 265 26.15 -1.43 -11.84
CA ALA A 265 25.83 -2.70 -11.19
C ALA A 265 24.59 -2.53 -10.30
N VAL A 266 23.50 -3.24 -10.62
CA VAL A 266 22.29 -3.29 -9.79
C VAL A 266 22.28 -4.58 -8.98
N VAL A 267 22.27 -4.46 -7.66
CA VAL A 267 22.32 -5.61 -6.73
C VAL A 267 20.92 -5.89 -6.17
N GLY A 268 20.34 -7.03 -6.55
CA GLY A 268 19.00 -7.49 -6.18
C GLY A 268 18.00 -7.37 -7.33
N SER A 269 17.34 -8.48 -7.70
CA SER A 269 16.51 -8.57 -8.91
C SER A 269 15.00 -8.68 -8.64
N GLY A 270 14.53 -8.21 -7.49
CA GLY A 270 13.09 -7.93 -7.32
C GLY A 270 12.67 -6.75 -8.21
N PHE A 271 11.35 -6.51 -8.37
CA PHE A 271 10.81 -5.50 -9.31
C PHE A 271 11.56 -4.16 -9.33
N GLY A 272 12.03 -3.67 -8.18
CA GLY A 272 12.76 -2.42 -8.09
C GLY A 272 14.08 -2.41 -8.85
N GLY A 273 14.88 -3.47 -8.70
CA GLY A 273 16.18 -3.59 -9.37
C GLY A 273 16.04 -3.97 -10.84
N SER A 274 15.13 -4.90 -11.17
CA SER A 274 14.92 -5.31 -12.56
C SER A 274 14.27 -4.23 -13.43
N LEU A 275 13.31 -3.45 -12.91
CA LEU A 275 12.79 -2.28 -13.62
C LEU A 275 13.84 -1.19 -13.81
N LEU A 276 14.63 -0.86 -12.77
CA LEU A 276 15.67 0.16 -12.92
C LEU A 276 16.75 -0.30 -13.90
N ALA A 277 17.23 -1.53 -13.81
CA ALA A 277 18.23 -2.06 -14.73
C ALA A 277 17.74 -2.00 -16.19
N ARG A 278 16.47 -2.35 -16.44
CA ARG A 278 15.84 -2.23 -17.75
C ARG A 278 15.73 -0.78 -18.24
N VAL A 279 15.30 0.14 -17.38
CA VAL A 279 15.23 1.58 -17.71
C VAL A 279 16.60 2.11 -18.12
N LEU A 280 17.65 1.74 -17.38
CA LEU A 280 19.02 2.17 -17.66
C LEU A 280 19.59 1.54 -18.94
N ALA A 281 19.31 0.27 -19.21
CA ALA A 281 19.71 -0.38 -20.46
C ALA A 281 19.02 0.25 -21.69
N VAL A 282 17.73 0.59 -21.59
CA VAL A 282 17.00 1.30 -22.67
C VAL A 282 17.51 2.73 -22.88
N GLN A 283 18.11 3.37 -21.87
CA GLN A 283 18.85 4.63 -22.02
C GLN A 283 20.24 4.46 -22.67
N GLY A 284 20.67 3.24 -22.99
CA GLY A 284 21.97 2.94 -23.60
C GLY A 284 23.13 2.84 -22.60
N HIS A 285 22.85 2.47 -21.35
CA HIS A 285 23.89 2.18 -20.35
C HIS A 285 24.20 0.69 -20.26
N ASP A 286 25.48 0.34 -20.11
CA ASP A 286 25.91 -1.02 -19.78
C ASP A 286 25.53 -1.36 -18.33
N VAL A 287 24.60 -2.30 -18.16
CA VAL A 287 24.06 -2.69 -16.85
C VAL A 287 24.18 -4.18 -16.60
N VAL A 288 24.71 -4.51 -15.41
CA VAL A 288 24.65 -5.86 -14.85
C VAL A 288 23.67 -5.91 -13.67
N LEU A 289 22.79 -6.90 -13.67
CA LEU A 289 21.82 -7.19 -12.62
C LEU A 289 22.24 -8.46 -11.87
N LEU A 290 22.64 -8.30 -10.61
CA LEU A 290 23.20 -9.36 -9.77
C LEU A 290 22.16 -9.82 -8.74
N GLU A 291 21.87 -11.12 -8.70
CA GLU A 291 20.92 -11.73 -7.76
C GLU A 291 21.57 -12.89 -6.99
N ARG A 292 21.31 -12.97 -5.69
CA ARG A 292 21.83 -14.04 -4.82
C ARG A 292 20.96 -15.30 -4.88
N GLY A 293 19.67 -15.15 -5.11
CA GLY A 293 18.74 -16.26 -5.35
C GLY A 293 18.63 -16.64 -6.83
N THR A 294 17.46 -17.14 -7.21
CA THR A 294 17.03 -17.38 -8.60
C THR A 294 15.53 -17.04 -8.71
N HIS A 295 14.98 -17.05 -9.93
CA HIS A 295 13.56 -16.81 -10.21
C HIS A 295 12.89 -18.03 -10.84
N PRO A 296 11.56 -18.22 -10.67
CA PRO A 296 10.67 -17.42 -9.82
C PRO A 296 10.90 -17.67 -8.33
N ARG A 297 10.77 -16.64 -7.49
CA ARG A 297 10.90 -16.76 -6.03
C ARG A 297 9.86 -15.97 -5.26
N PHE A 298 9.51 -16.47 -4.08
CA PHE A 298 8.59 -15.79 -3.18
C PHE A 298 9.12 -14.41 -2.74
N ALA A 299 8.22 -13.43 -2.64
CA ALA A 299 8.44 -12.14 -1.98
C ALA A 299 7.11 -11.54 -1.50
N ILE A 300 7.14 -10.78 -0.40
CA ILE A 300 6.01 -9.96 0.08
C ILE A 300 6.06 -8.53 -0.49
N GLY A 301 4.95 -7.81 -0.33
CA GLY A 301 4.74 -6.47 -0.89
C GLY A 301 4.00 -6.59 -2.20
N GLU A 302 2.71 -6.91 -2.10
CA GLU A 302 1.87 -7.38 -3.21
C GLU A 302 0.80 -6.34 -3.60
N SER A 303 0.31 -5.52 -2.66
CA SER A 303 -0.71 -4.50 -2.97
C SER A 303 -0.13 -3.27 -3.67
N SER A 304 -0.54 -3.00 -4.91
CA SER A 304 -0.32 -1.72 -5.59
C SER A 304 -1.27 -0.62 -5.05
N THR A 305 -1.14 0.60 -5.58
CA THR A 305 -1.95 1.79 -5.28
C THR A 305 -2.03 2.68 -6.54
N PRO A 306 -2.94 3.66 -6.62
CA PRO A 306 -3.06 4.47 -7.84
C PRO A 306 -1.79 5.26 -8.15
N LEU A 307 -1.05 5.70 -7.13
CA LEU A 307 0.25 6.35 -7.30
C LEU A 307 1.36 5.39 -7.81
N ALA A 308 1.31 4.11 -7.43
CA ALA A 308 2.19 3.10 -8.01
C ALA A 308 1.87 2.90 -9.49
N ASN A 309 0.59 2.71 -9.81
CA ASN A 309 0.09 2.53 -11.17
C ASN A 309 0.49 3.72 -12.06
N LEU A 310 0.19 4.95 -11.65
CA LEU A 310 0.53 6.17 -12.41
C LEU A 310 2.05 6.31 -12.63
N THR A 311 2.89 5.94 -11.65
CA THR A 311 4.33 5.96 -11.83
C THR A 311 4.79 4.87 -12.81
N LEU A 312 4.22 3.66 -12.72
CA LEU A 312 4.53 2.57 -13.66
C LEU A 312 4.09 2.89 -15.09
N GLU A 313 2.93 3.53 -15.27
CA GLU A 313 2.50 4.04 -16.58
C GLU A 313 3.45 5.12 -17.13
N ARG A 314 3.97 6.01 -16.28
CA ARG A 314 4.94 7.03 -16.72
C ARG A 314 6.27 6.42 -17.11
N LEU A 315 6.79 5.45 -16.35
CA LEU A 315 7.97 4.68 -16.72
C LEU A 315 7.75 3.96 -18.07
N GLY A 316 6.58 3.34 -18.26
CA GLY A 316 6.16 2.72 -19.52
C GLY A 316 6.19 3.69 -20.70
N ARG A 317 5.47 4.81 -20.60
CA ARG A 317 5.42 5.82 -21.66
C ARG A 317 6.77 6.51 -21.93
N ARG A 318 7.58 6.77 -20.88
CA ARG A 318 8.84 7.51 -21.01
C ARG A 318 9.96 6.68 -21.62
N TYR A 319 10.02 5.38 -21.32
CA TYR A 319 11.10 4.49 -21.73
C TYR A 319 10.62 3.36 -22.66
N GLY A 320 9.44 3.48 -23.28
CA GLY A 320 8.93 2.47 -24.23
C GLY A 320 8.72 1.07 -23.62
N LEU A 321 8.28 1.01 -22.35
CA LEU A 321 8.06 -0.25 -21.63
C LEU A 321 6.55 -0.57 -21.62
N ASP A 322 6.02 -1.05 -22.74
CA ASP A 322 4.58 -1.27 -22.94
C ASP A 322 3.95 -2.20 -21.89
N ASP A 323 4.68 -3.24 -21.46
CA ASP A 323 4.28 -4.13 -20.39
C ASP A 323 4.12 -3.40 -19.04
N CYS A 324 4.98 -2.42 -18.73
CA CYS A 324 4.80 -1.58 -17.54
C CYS A 324 3.50 -0.77 -17.62
N TYR A 325 3.15 -0.25 -18.80
CA TYR A 325 1.88 0.44 -19.01
C TYR A 325 0.68 -0.50 -18.84
N ASP A 326 0.70 -1.69 -19.42
CA ASP A 326 -0.39 -2.65 -19.34
C ASP A 326 -0.55 -3.26 -17.95
N LEU A 327 0.55 -3.57 -17.24
CA LEU A 327 0.54 -4.08 -15.86
C LEU A 327 0.10 -3.01 -14.82
N ALA A 328 0.00 -1.73 -15.19
CA ALA A 328 -0.41 -0.66 -14.30
C ALA A 328 -1.94 -0.58 -14.05
N ALA A 329 -2.77 -1.41 -14.68
CA ALA A 329 -4.22 -1.45 -14.40
C ALA A 329 -4.76 -2.87 -14.52
N HIS A 330 -5.65 -3.29 -13.61
CA HIS A 330 -6.17 -4.67 -13.57
C HIS A 330 -6.80 -5.10 -14.90
N GLY A 331 -7.63 -4.26 -15.53
CA GLY A 331 -8.27 -4.59 -16.80
C GLY A 331 -7.29 -4.77 -17.97
N ARG A 332 -6.28 -3.89 -18.08
CA ARG A 332 -5.22 -4.02 -19.10
C ARG A 332 -4.39 -5.28 -18.87
N TRP A 333 -3.98 -5.53 -17.62
CA TRP A 333 -3.26 -6.74 -17.23
C TRP A 333 -4.04 -8.00 -17.59
N VAL A 334 -5.33 -8.10 -17.22
CA VAL A 334 -6.20 -9.25 -17.55
C VAL A 334 -6.23 -9.52 -19.06
N ALA A 335 -6.29 -8.46 -19.88
CA ALA A 335 -6.39 -8.57 -21.33
C ALA A 335 -5.05 -8.87 -22.04
N ARG A 336 -3.92 -8.44 -21.46
CA ARG A 336 -2.60 -8.42 -22.12
C ARG A 336 -1.63 -9.47 -21.57
N PHE A 337 -1.72 -9.75 -20.28
CA PHE A 337 -0.86 -10.71 -19.56
C PHE A 337 -1.72 -11.66 -18.71
N PRO A 338 -2.67 -12.41 -19.33
CA PRO A 338 -3.56 -13.32 -18.61
C PRO A 338 -2.80 -14.38 -17.79
N GLU A 339 -1.62 -14.79 -18.25
CA GLU A 339 -0.71 -15.77 -17.63
C GLU A 339 -0.01 -15.25 -16.36
N LEU A 340 0.22 -13.94 -16.26
CA LEU A 340 0.78 -13.34 -15.06
C LEU A 340 -0.29 -13.18 -13.98
N LYS A 341 -0.15 -13.88 -12.86
CA LYS A 341 -1.16 -13.90 -11.80
C LYS A 341 -1.20 -12.57 -11.06
N ARG A 342 -2.42 -12.04 -10.93
CA ARG A 342 -2.75 -10.88 -10.11
C ARG A 342 -3.99 -11.12 -9.26
N GLY A 343 -4.35 -10.13 -8.45
CA GLY A 343 -5.68 -9.96 -7.86
C GLY A 343 -6.22 -8.56 -8.16
N LEU A 344 -7.54 -8.43 -8.28
CA LEU A 344 -8.22 -7.14 -8.36
C LEU A 344 -8.25 -6.40 -7.00
N LYS A 345 -7.86 -5.11 -6.99
CA LYS A 345 -7.95 -4.21 -5.84
C LYS A 345 -8.69 -2.91 -6.20
N ARG A 346 -9.94 -2.79 -5.75
CA ARG A 346 -10.81 -1.61 -5.91
C ARG A 346 -10.59 -0.50 -4.87
N GLY A 347 -9.88 -0.79 -3.78
CA GLY A 347 -9.70 0.16 -2.69
C GLY A 347 -9.01 -0.43 -1.47
N PHE A 348 -9.32 0.17 -0.31
CA PHE A 348 -8.90 -0.25 1.02
C PHE A 348 -10.12 -0.50 1.91
N THR A 349 -10.28 -1.76 2.34
CA THR A 349 -11.31 -2.19 3.30
C THR A 349 -10.68 -2.35 4.67
N PHE A 350 -11.30 -1.79 5.71
CA PHE A 350 -10.92 -2.00 7.10
C PHE A 350 -12.11 -2.46 7.92
N TYR A 351 -11.89 -3.46 8.76
CA TYR A 351 -12.82 -3.93 9.78
C TYR A 351 -12.17 -3.89 11.14
N ARG A 352 -12.88 -3.46 12.18
CA ARG A 352 -12.48 -3.65 13.57
C ARG A 352 -13.10 -4.92 14.13
N HIS A 353 -12.29 -5.73 14.80
CA HIS A 353 -12.71 -6.91 15.55
C HIS A 353 -12.37 -6.73 17.04
N HIS A 354 -13.07 -7.47 17.90
CA HIS A 354 -12.83 -7.50 19.34
C HIS A 354 -12.73 -8.94 19.83
N ALA A 355 -11.86 -9.18 20.80
CA ALA A 355 -11.62 -10.53 21.30
C ALA A 355 -12.90 -11.21 21.82
N GLY A 356 -13.11 -12.47 21.42
CA GLY A 356 -14.26 -13.30 21.80
C GLY A 356 -15.61 -12.88 21.22
N ARG A 357 -15.66 -11.88 20.32
CA ARG A 357 -16.92 -11.37 19.74
C ARG A 357 -16.94 -11.54 18.21
N PRO A 358 -18.02 -12.09 17.62
CA PRO A 358 -18.22 -12.02 16.19
C PRO A 358 -18.48 -10.57 15.75
N PHE A 359 -18.11 -10.24 14.52
CA PHE A 359 -18.39 -8.95 13.92
C PHE A 359 -19.91 -8.71 13.83
N ALA A 360 -20.39 -7.65 14.46
CA ALA A 360 -21.82 -7.38 14.60
C ALA A 360 -22.40 -6.65 13.38
N ARG A 361 -23.68 -6.91 13.05
CA ARG A 361 -24.34 -6.27 11.88
C ARG A 361 -24.48 -4.76 12.03
N ASP A 362 -24.73 -4.26 13.22
CA ASP A 362 -24.74 -2.83 13.57
C ASP A 362 -23.34 -2.20 13.60
N GLY A 363 -22.32 -3.00 13.96
CA GLY A 363 -20.90 -2.67 13.80
C GLY A 363 -20.54 -2.24 12.36
N SER A 364 -21.30 -2.65 11.35
CA SER A 364 -21.10 -2.18 9.96
C SER A 364 -21.20 -0.66 9.77
N ARG A 365 -21.78 0.10 10.72
CA ARG A 365 -21.89 1.57 10.68
C ARG A 365 -20.76 2.32 11.38
N THR A 366 -19.96 1.65 12.22
CA THR A 366 -18.95 2.30 13.09
C THR A 366 -17.62 1.57 13.15
N GLU A 367 -17.54 0.34 12.66
CA GLU A 367 -16.40 -0.59 12.74
C GLU A 367 -15.98 -1.14 11.36
N ARG A 368 -16.50 -0.53 10.30
CA ARG A 368 -16.20 -0.81 8.88
C ARG A 368 -15.85 0.50 8.17
N LEU A 369 -14.79 0.50 7.37
CA LEU A 369 -14.35 1.63 6.55
C LEU A 369 -13.93 1.11 5.18
N LEU A 370 -14.56 1.57 4.11
CA LEU A 370 -14.19 1.29 2.73
C LEU A 370 -13.89 2.61 2.02
N VAL A 371 -12.68 2.73 1.48
CA VAL A 371 -12.31 3.86 0.59
C VAL A 371 -11.95 3.30 -0.77
N ALA A 372 -12.63 3.77 -1.81
CA ALA A 372 -12.40 3.35 -3.18
C ALA A 372 -11.17 4.05 -3.78
N ALA A 373 -10.35 3.26 -4.47
CA ALA A 373 -9.20 3.72 -5.23
C ALA A 373 -9.50 3.80 -6.74
N SER A 374 -10.54 3.09 -7.22
CA SER A 374 -10.96 3.14 -8.62
C SER A 374 -12.49 3.11 -8.79
N PRO A 375 -13.04 3.77 -9.83
CA PRO A 375 -14.47 3.77 -10.13
C PRO A 375 -14.97 2.45 -10.70
N ASN A 376 -14.09 1.64 -11.32
CA ASN A 376 -14.40 0.35 -11.91
C ASN A 376 -13.20 -0.60 -11.85
N ASP A 377 -13.44 -1.86 -12.21
CA ASP A 377 -12.45 -2.94 -12.20
C ASP A 377 -11.37 -2.74 -13.28
N HIS A 378 -11.73 -2.19 -14.44
CA HIS A 378 -10.81 -2.03 -15.57
C HIS A 378 -9.60 -1.14 -15.24
N ILE A 379 -9.82 -0.03 -14.51
CA ILE A 379 -8.73 0.87 -14.06
C ILE A 379 -8.35 0.69 -12.58
N ALA A 380 -8.60 -0.49 -12.02
CA ALA A 380 -8.30 -0.80 -10.63
C ALA A 380 -6.82 -1.09 -10.36
N ASP A 381 -6.45 -0.98 -9.09
CA ASP A 381 -5.16 -1.47 -8.58
C ASP A 381 -5.07 -3.00 -8.65
N THR A 382 -3.86 -3.51 -8.48
CA THR A 382 -3.57 -4.95 -8.54
C THR A 382 -2.87 -5.45 -7.27
N HIS A 383 -3.22 -6.67 -6.86
CA HIS A 383 -2.38 -7.50 -6.00
C HIS A 383 -1.41 -8.28 -6.88
N TRP A 384 -0.13 -7.96 -6.83
CA TRP A 384 0.94 -8.58 -7.61
C TRP A 384 1.30 -9.93 -7.00
N LEU A 385 1.17 -11.05 -7.72
CA LEU A 385 1.83 -12.28 -7.28
C LEU A 385 3.32 -12.13 -7.57
N ARG A 386 4.08 -11.72 -6.55
CA ARG A 386 5.45 -11.22 -6.72
C ARG A 386 6.44 -12.22 -7.32
N ALA A 387 6.21 -13.52 -7.19
CA ALA A 387 7.03 -14.54 -7.83
C ALA A 387 6.92 -14.52 -9.37
N ASP A 388 5.73 -14.26 -9.90
CA ASP A 388 5.47 -14.16 -11.35
C ASP A 388 5.93 -12.77 -11.85
N VAL A 389 5.62 -11.71 -11.09
CA VAL A 389 5.88 -10.31 -11.50
C VAL A 389 7.35 -9.92 -11.45
N ASP A 390 8.08 -10.28 -10.39
CA ASP A 390 9.53 -10.00 -10.32
C ASP A 390 10.26 -10.78 -11.43
N HIS A 391 9.86 -12.03 -11.69
CA HIS A 391 10.43 -12.87 -12.76
C HIS A 391 10.14 -12.31 -14.16
N HIS A 392 8.91 -11.82 -14.41
CA HIS A 392 8.58 -11.11 -15.65
C HIS A 392 9.50 -9.91 -15.87
N PHE A 393 9.66 -9.04 -14.87
CA PHE A 393 10.54 -7.88 -15.02
C PHE A 393 12.01 -8.25 -15.20
N VAL A 394 12.50 -9.34 -14.61
CA VAL A 394 13.86 -9.86 -14.89
C VAL A 394 13.98 -10.33 -16.34
N ARG A 395 13.03 -11.11 -16.86
CA ARG A 395 13.03 -11.53 -18.27
C ARG A 395 12.98 -10.34 -19.22
N ALA A 396 12.16 -9.33 -18.90
CA ALA A 396 12.06 -8.10 -19.69
C ALA A 396 13.33 -7.22 -19.61
N ALA A 397 14.07 -7.26 -18.49
CA ALA A 397 15.37 -6.61 -18.38
C ALA A 397 16.43 -7.30 -19.24
N VAL A 398 16.50 -8.64 -19.20
CA VAL A 398 17.40 -9.43 -20.06
C VAL A 398 17.09 -9.22 -21.54
N ALA A 399 15.81 -9.18 -21.91
CA ALA A 399 15.39 -8.89 -23.29
C ALA A 399 15.76 -7.47 -23.75
N ALA A 400 16.01 -6.53 -22.83
CA ALA A 400 16.51 -5.18 -23.10
C ALA A 400 18.06 -5.08 -23.06
N GLY A 401 18.78 -6.20 -22.98
CA GLY A 401 20.24 -6.24 -23.01
C GLY A 401 20.94 -6.18 -21.64
N VAL A 402 20.20 -6.22 -20.52
CA VAL A 402 20.80 -6.28 -19.18
C VAL A 402 21.51 -7.62 -18.98
N GLU A 403 22.78 -7.59 -18.58
CA GLU A 403 23.50 -8.81 -18.18
C GLU A 403 22.96 -9.28 -16.81
N TYR A 404 22.22 -10.39 -16.78
CA TYR A 404 21.68 -10.95 -15.54
C TYR A 404 22.52 -12.11 -15.03
N ARG A 405 22.98 -12.03 -13.78
CA ARG A 405 23.68 -13.13 -13.08
C ARG A 405 22.93 -13.52 -11.82
N ASP A 406 22.38 -14.73 -11.81
CA ASP A 406 21.73 -15.33 -10.64
C ASP A 406 22.73 -16.09 -9.75
N ARG A 407 22.27 -16.54 -8.56
CA ARG A 407 23.07 -17.29 -7.57
C ARG A 407 24.43 -16.67 -7.24
N THR A 408 24.55 -15.36 -7.40
CA THR A 408 25.79 -14.60 -7.32
C THR A 408 25.91 -13.94 -5.95
N VAL A 409 26.96 -14.28 -5.21
CA VAL A 409 27.34 -13.58 -3.98
C VAL A 409 28.13 -12.34 -4.39
N VAL A 410 27.54 -11.15 -4.19
CA VAL A 410 28.20 -9.89 -4.54
C VAL A 410 29.23 -9.53 -3.46
N THR A 411 30.48 -9.34 -3.89
CA THR A 411 31.62 -8.93 -3.06
C THR A 411 32.22 -7.63 -3.59
N ALA A 412 33.11 -7.00 -2.80
CA ALA A 412 33.91 -5.87 -3.25
C ALA A 412 34.71 -6.23 -4.52
N ASP A 413 35.39 -7.38 -4.48
CA ASP A 413 36.26 -7.86 -5.55
C ASP A 413 35.49 -8.12 -6.84
N LEU A 414 34.26 -8.65 -6.75
CA LEU A 414 33.39 -8.83 -7.92
C LEU A 414 33.04 -7.48 -8.56
N LEU A 415 32.66 -6.47 -7.77
CA LEU A 415 32.34 -5.13 -8.28
C LEU A 415 33.57 -4.43 -8.87
N GLN A 416 34.75 -4.63 -8.28
CA GLN A 416 36.02 -4.13 -8.81
C GLN A 416 36.41 -4.85 -10.11
N ALA A 417 36.22 -6.16 -10.20
CA ALA A 417 36.50 -6.95 -11.39
C ALA A 417 35.55 -6.62 -12.55
N LEU A 418 34.29 -6.29 -12.25
CA LEU A 418 33.31 -5.71 -13.19
C LEU A 418 33.61 -4.24 -13.54
N ARG A 419 34.53 -3.57 -12.82
CA ARG A 419 34.83 -2.14 -12.92
C ARG A 419 33.59 -1.25 -12.84
N ALA A 420 32.64 -1.60 -11.98
CA ALA A 420 31.36 -0.93 -11.87
C ALA A 420 31.52 0.56 -11.47
N GLU A 421 31.22 1.48 -12.39
CA GLU A 421 31.32 2.94 -12.14
C GLU A 421 30.30 3.41 -11.10
N PHE A 422 29.09 2.84 -11.14
CA PHE A 422 28.03 3.14 -10.19
C PHE A 422 27.34 1.86 -9.67
N VAL A 423 26.96 1.84 -8.39
CA VAL A 423 26.25 0.71 -7.77
C VAL A 423 24.87 1.14 -7.27
N VAL A 424 23.82 0.43 -7.69
CA VAL A 424 22.48 0.57 -7.11
C VAL A 424 22.15 -0.64 -6.23
N ASP A 425 21.90 -0.40 -4.95
CA ASP A 425 21.42 -1.42 -4.03
C ASP A 425 19.89 -1.53 -4.07
N ALA A 426 19.42 -2.61 -4.68
CA ALA A 426 18.03 -3.04 -4.74
C ALA A 426 17.79 -4.33 -3.93
N SER A 427 18.72 -4.73 -3.05
CA SER A 427 18.72 -6.01 -2.33
C SER A 427 17.65 -6.11 -1.23
N GLY A 428 16.89 -5.03 -1.02
CA GLY A 428 15.85 -4.95 -0.01
C GLY A 428 16.43 -5.06 1.41
N PRO A 429 15.72 -5.69 2.37
CA PRO A 429 16.19 -5.80 3.75
C PRO A 429 17.45 -6.67 3.94
N GLY A 430 18.01 -7.24 2.85
CA GLY A 430 19.34 -7.86 2.86
C GLY A 430 20.49 -6.85 2.88
N GLY A 431 20.24 -5.58 2.51
CA GLY A 431 21.12 -4.43 2.78
C GLY A 431 22.57 -4.58 2.31
N PHE A 432 22.80 -4.96 1.06
CA PHE A 432 24.16 -5.15 0.52
C PHE A 432 25.09 -3.97 0.82
N MET A 433 24.69 -2.74 0.48
CA MET A 433 25.50 -1.55 0.72
C MET A 433 25.52 -1.13 2.19
N ALA A 434 24.53 -1.55 2.99
CA ALA A 434 24.55 -1.38 4.44
C ALA A 434 25.72 -2.13 5.06
N HIS A 435 25.94 -3.38 4.64
CA HIS A 435 27.08 -4.20 5.05
C HIS A 435 28.39 -3.70 4.43
N GLN A 436 28.44 -3.53 3.10
CA GLN A 436 29.65 -3.17 2.35
C GLN A 436 30.25 -1.81 2.75
N ARG A 437 29.44 -0.88 3.27
CA ARG A 437 29.88 0.45 3.73
C ARG A 437 29.68 0.68 5.23
N ALA A 438 29.41 -0.40 5.99
CA ALA A 438 29.14 -0.38 7.44
C ALA A 438 28.17 0.74 7.89
N ILE A 439 27.09 0.94 7.13
CA ILE A 439 26.16 2.07 7.33
C ILE A 439 25.36 1.84 8.61
N PRO A 440 25.43 2.74 9.61
CA PRO A 440 24.74 2.52 10.88
C PRO A 440 23.22 2.40 10.72
N SER A 441 22.62 1.56 11.56
CA SER A 441 21.17 1.51 11.66
C SER A 441 20.62 2.77 12.33
N ALA A 442 19.60 3.35 11.71
CA ALA A 442 18.82 4.45 12.26
C ALA A 442 17.44 3.99 12.80
N LEU A 443 17.32 2.71 13.19
CA LEU A 443 16.11 2.13 13.79
C LEU A 443 15.59 2.92 15.02
N HIS A 444 16.47 3.60 15.76
CA HIS A 444 16.12 4.46 16.89
C HIS A 444 15.27 5.69 16.49
N ARG A 445 15.26 6.08 15.21
CA ARG A 445 14.41 7.17 14.67
C ARG A 445 12.95 6.75 14.44
N MET A 446 12.67 5.45 14.46
CA MET A 446 11.35 4.91 14.11
C MET A 446 10.41 4.86 15.32
N HIS A 447 9.15 5.20 15.10
CA HIS A 447 8.06 5.08 16.06
C HIS A 447 7.30 3.76 15.92
N THR A 448 7.31 3.14 14.74
CA THR A 448 6.63 1.87 14.47
C THR A 448 7.47 0.69 14.96
N HIS A 449 6.80 -0.28 15.60
CA HIS A 449 7.38 -1.58 15.94
C HIS A 449 6.32 -2.66 15.67
N ALA A 450 6.64 -3.62 14.80
CA ALA A 450 5.78 -4.77 14.53
C ALA A 450 6.57 -6.00 14.06
N GLY A 451 6.18 -7.18 14.54
CA GLY A 451 6.51 -8.46 13.95
C GLY A 451 5.42 -8.91 12.97
N LEU A 452 5.78 -9.73 11.98
CA LEU A 452 4.88 -10.21 10.93
C LEU A 452 4.83 -11.74 10.92
N LEU A 453 3.64 -12.31 11.05
CA LEU A 453 3.30 -13.73 10.88
C LEU A 453 2.49 -13.89 9.59
N PHE A 454 2.94 -14.68 8.61
CA PHE A 454 2.30 -14.71 7.28
C PHE A 454 2.36 -16.05 6.56
N SER A 455 1.42 -16.26 5.63
CA SER A 455 1.48 -17.27 4.57
C SER A 455 0.63 -16.85 3.35
N HIS A 456 0.74 -17.58 2.25
CA HIS A 456 -0.33 -17.69 1.26
C HIS A 456 -1.29 -18.81 1.66
N PHE A 457 -2.57 -18.68 1.33
CA PHE A 457 -3.61 -19.62 1.72
C PHE A 457 -4.55 -19.95 0.55
N ASP A 458 -4.87 -21.23 0.42
CA ASP A 458 -6.06 -21.68 -0.31
C ASP A 458 -7.27 -21.74 0.64
N GLY A 459 -8.49 -21.66 0.12
CA GLY A 459 -9.72 -21.89 0.89
C GLY A 459 -10.17 -20.77 1.85
N VAL A 460 -9.63 -19.54 1.72
CA VAL A 460 -10.12 -18.39 2.49
C VAL A 460 -11.49 -17.95 1.97
N ARG A 461 -12.47 -17.83 2.87
CA ARG A 461 -13.85 -17.43 2.53
C ARG A 461 -13.98 -15.92 2.28
N LEU A 462 -15.07 -15.49 1.64
CA LEU A 462 -15.39 -14.06 1.52
C LEU A 462 -15.99 -13.54 2.82
N PHE A 463 -15.80 -12.25 3.12
CA PHE A 463 -16.36 -11.62 4.31
C PHE A 463 -17.89 -11.63 4.30
N ALA A 464 -18.49 -11.45 3.12
CA ALA A 464 -19.94 -11.52 2.93
C ALA A 464 -20.53 -12.91 3.27
N ASP A 465 -19.78 -13.99 3.07
CA ASP A 465 -20.21 -15.37 3.40
C ASP A 465 -20.19 -15.65 4.91
N VAL A 466 -19.31 -14.94 5.64
CA VAL A 466 -19.12 -15.09 7.09
C VAL A 466 -20.01 -14.13 7.87
N VAL A 467 -20.27 -12.93 7.33
CA VAL A 467 -21.09 -11.88 7.95
C VAL A 467 -22.23 -11.51 6.99
N PRO A 468 -23.25 -12.38 6.81
CA PRO A 468 -24.31 -12.14 5.84
C PRO A 468 -25.22 -10.98 6.26
N GLY A 469 -25.65 -10.19 5.27
CA GLY A 469 -26.58 -9.07 5.47
C GLY A 469 -25.92 -7.73 5.80
N LEU A 470 -24.62 -7.55 5.52
CA LEU A 470 -23.98 -6.24 5.51
C LEU A 470 -24.56 -5.34 4.40
N PRO A 471 -24.68 -4.02 4.62
CA PRO A 471 -25.06 -3.10 3.55
C PRO A 471 -23.97 -3.09 2.46
N PRO A 472 -24.33 -2.95 1.17
CA PRO A 472 -23.35 -2.94 0.08
C PRO A 472 -22.32 -1.82 0.26
N GLY A 473 -21.05 -2.15 -0.01
CA GLY A 473 -19.97 -1.16 -0.09
C GLY A 473 -19.92 -0.45 -1.44
N PRO A 474 -19.04 0.55 -1.62
CA PRO A 474 -18.77 1.18 -2.92
C PRO A 474 -18.09 0.22 -3.93
N TYR A 475 -17.65 -0.93 -3.47
CA TYR A 475 -17.15 -2.08 -4.22
C TYR A 475 -17.33 -3.34 -3.34
N PRO A 476 -17.26 -4.56 -3.90
CA PRO A 476 -17.26 -5.79 -3.10
C PRO A 476 -16.08 -5.81 -2.12
N ASP A 477 -16.35 -5.87 -0.81
CA ASP A 477 -15.36 -5.60 0.24
C ASP A 477 -14.04 -6.40 0.13
N ASP A 478 -14.12 -7.66 -0.31
CA ASP A 478 -12.98 -8.59 -0.45
C ASP A 478 -12.11 -8.30 -1.70
N TRP A 479 -12.60 -7.51 -2.66
CA TRP A 479 -11.88 -7.09 -3.86
C TRP A 479 -11.07 -5.81 -3.62
N ALA A 480 -10.30 -5.81 -2.54
CA ALA A 480 -9.56 -4.67 -2.04
C ALA A 480 -8.36 -5.15 -1.22
N ALA A 481 -7.49 -4.22 -0.80
CA ALA A 481 -6.59 -4.52 0.30
C ALA A 481 -7.42 -4.56 1.60
N VAL A 482 -7.72 -5.76 2.10
CA VAL A 482 -8.54 -5.95 3.31
C VAL A 482 -7.67 -5.96 4.56
N HIS A 483 -8.10 -5.21 5.57
CA HIS A 483 -7.40 -5.00 6.83
C HIS A 483 -8.33 -5.35 8.00
N HIS A 484 -8.03 -6.41 8.72
CA HIS A 484 -8.75 -6.79 9.94
C HIS A 484 -7.98 -6.27 11.16
N ILE A 485 -8.43 -5.15 11.71
CA ILE A 485 -7.86 -4.48 12.88
C ILE A 485 -8.26 -5.23 14.15
N ILE A 486 -7.28 -5.61 14.96
CA ILE A 486 -7.42 -6.37 16.22
C ILE A 486 -6.79 -5.58 17.38
N ASP A 487 -6.71 -6.16 18.58
CA ASP A 487 -6.10 -5.49 19.75
C ASP A 487 -4.56 -5.50 19.68
N GLU A 488 -3.99 -6.62 19.24
CA GLU A 488 -2.54 -6.84 19.15
C GLU A 488 -1.88 -6.12 17.95
N GLY A 489 -2.70 -5.65 17.00
CA GLY A 489 -2.26 -5.08 15.73
C GLY A 489 -3.33 -5.24 14.64
N TRP A 490 -2.99 -5.90 13.54
CA TRP A 490 -3.91 -6.10 12.41
C TRP A 490 -3.52 -7.29 11.53
N LEU A 491 -4.44 -7.75 10.68
CA LEU A 491 -4.23 -8.80 9.66
C LEU A 491 -4.52 -8.22 8.28
N TYR A 492 -3.61 -8.39 7.33
CA TYR A 492 -3.93 -8.18 5.91
C TYR A 492 -4.54 -9.43 5.30
N SER A 493 -5.43 -9.25 4.32
CA SER A 493 -5.95 -10.30 3.45
C SER A 493 -6.02 -9.75 2.02
N LEU A 494 -5.19 -10.28 1.13
CA LEU A 494 -5.02 -9.85 -0.27
C LEU A 494 -5.35 -11.03 -1.18
N ARG A 495 -6.54 -11.03 -1.78
CA ARG A 495 -7.01 -12.10 -2.68
C ARG A 495 -6.42 -11.94 -4.08
N PHE A 496 -5.96 -13.04 -4.67
CA PHE A 496 -5.62 -13.15 -6.09
C PHE A 496 -6.81 -13.68 -6.90
N ASP A 497 -6.87 -13.38 -8.20
CA ASP A 497 -7.99 -13.73 -9.10
C ASP A 497 -8.23 -15.25 -9.17
N HIS A 498 -7.19 -16.05 -8.93
CA HIS A 498 -7.23 -17.52 -8.91
C HIS A 498 -7.60 -18.14 -7.55
N GLY A 499 -8.09 -17.34 -6.59
CA GLY A 499 -8.63 -17.78 -5.30
C GLY A 499 -7.64 -17.83 -4.14
N VAL A 500 -6.34 -17.99 -4.41
CA VAL A 500 -5.29 -17.91 -3.38
C VAL A 500 -5.31 -16.53 -2.73
N THR A 501 -5.12 -16.49 -1.41
CA THR A 501 -5.11 -15.26 -0.62
C THR A 501 -3.79 -15.15 0.14
N SER A 502 -3.05 -14.07 -0.07
CA SER A 502 -1.93 -13.70 0.79
C SER A 502 -2.47 -13.08 2.08
N ALA A 503 -2.08 -13.62 3.24
CA ALA A 503 -2.56 -13.12 4.53
C ALA A 503 -1.49 -13.17 5.61
N GLY A 504 -1.49 -12.17 6.50
CA GLY A 504 -0.54 -12.12 7.59
C GLY A 504 -0.89 -11.13 8.71
N PHE A 505 -0.69 -11.57 9.95
CA PHE A 505 -0.85 -10.75 11.15
C PHE A 505 0.42 -9.91 11.39
N LEU A 506 0.22 -8.62 11.55
CA LEU A 506 1.20 -7.69 12.08
C LEU A 506 0.88 -7.37 13.53
N LEU A 507 1.83 -7.67 14.41
CA LEU A 507 1.67 -7.68 15.86
C LEU A 507 2.67 -6.71 16.48
N ARG A 508 2.19 -5.80 17.33
CA ARG A 508 3.02 -4.82 18.05
C ARG A 508 4.04 -5.51 18.94
N ASP A 509 3.52 -6.47 19.69
CA ASP A 509 4.20 -7.24 20.72
C ASP A 509 4.30 -8.71 20.27
N ARG A 510 5.33 -9.41 20.73
CA ARG A 510 5.52 -10.83 20.40
C ARG A 510 4.54 -11.68 21.20
N VAL A 511 3.64 -12.37 20.49
CA VAL A 511 2.82 -13.44 21.07
C VAL A 511 3.71 -14.70 21.25
N PRO A 512 3.75 -15.33 22.43
CA PRO A 512 4.51 -16.57 22.64
C PRO A 512 3.96 -17.76 21.83
N GLY A 513 4.86 -18.68 21.46
CA GLY A 513 4.54 -19.91 20.72
C GLY A 513 5.23 -20.01 19.36
N SER A 514 5.02 -21.14 18.66
CA SER A 514 5.37 -21.33 17.25
C SER A 514 4.46 -20.48 16.34
N PRO A 515 4.85 -20.22 15.08
CA PRO A 515 4.00 -19.53 14.10
C PRO A 515 2.58 -20.12 13.99
N GLU A 516 2.46 -21.45 14.02
CA GLU A 516 1.19 -22.19 13.95
C GLU A 516 0.36 -22.03 15.23
N GLN A 517 1.02 -22.02 16.40
CA GLN A 517 0.37 -21.80 17.69
C GLN A 517 -0.17 -20.36 17.78
N VAL A 518 0.62 -19.36 17.39
CA VAL A 518 0.22 -17.96 17.35
C VAL A 518 -0.93 -17.74 16.36
N TRP A 519 -0.83 -18.31 15.15
CA TRP A 519 -1.90 -18.24 14.14
C TRP A 519 -3.22 -18.81 14.69
N ARG A 520 -3.18 -20.03 15.24
CA ARG A 520 -4.35 -20.71 15.82
C ARG A 520 -4.94 -19.92 16.99
N HIS A 521 -4.10 -19.38 17.87
CA HIS A 521 -4.52 -18.55 18.99
C HIS A 521 -5.28 -17.30 18.53
N LEU A 522 -4.76 -16.58 17.53
CA LEU A 522 -5.40 -15.38 16.99
C LEU A 522 -6.73 -15.70 16.28
N LEU A 523 -6.80 -16.81 15.53
CA LEU A 523 -8.06 -17.27 14.92
C LEU A 523 -9.12 -17.64 15.96
N GLN A 524 -8.74 -18.31 17.06
CA GLN A 524 -9.64 -18.63 18.17
C GLN A 524 -10.10 -17.36 18.92
N ARG A 525 -9.21 -16.38 19.07
CA ARG A 525 -9.46 -15.13 19.78
C ARG A 525 -10.41 -14.19 19.03
N TYR A 526 -10.44 -14.25 17.69
CA TYR A 526 -11.29 -13.39 16.86
C TYR A 526 -12.25 -14.23 15.98
N PRO A 527 -13.45 -14.57 16.47
CA PRO A 527 -14.33 -15.58 15.86
C PRO A 527 -14.65 -15.35 14.37
N THR A 528 -14.85 -14.11 13.93
CA THR A 528 -15.09 -13.80 12.51
C THR A 528 -13.86 -14.07 11.65
N ILE A 529 -12.66 -13.77 12.14
CA ILE A 529 -11.40 -14.12 11.44
C ILE A 529 -11.22 -15.64 11.44
N GLY A 530 -11.47 -16.31 12.57
CA GLY A 530 -11.50 -17.77 12.64
C GLY A 530 -12.44 -18.40 11.61
N ALA A 531 -13.61 -17.81 11.39
CA ALA A 531 -14.59 -18.28 10.40
C ALA A 531 -14.19 -18.00 8.94
N LEU A 532 -13.43 -16.94 8.64
CA LEU A 532 -12.84 -16.70 7.31
C LEU A 532 -11.82 -17.78 6.93
N PHE A 533 -11.01 -18.20 7.91
CA PHE A 533 -9.91 -19.15 7.74
C PHE A 533 -10.26 -20.59 8.17
N ALA A 534 -11.53 -20.89 8.48
CA ALA A 534 -11.97 -22.18 9.06
C ALA A 534 -11.64 -23.43 8.21
N HIS A 535 -11.50 -23.25 6.89
CA HIS A 535 -11.09 -24.29 5.95
C HIS A 535 -9.82 -23.92 5.17
N ALA A 536 -9.18 -22.80 5.54
CA ALA A 536 -8.04 -22.29 4.82
C ALA A 536 -6.78 -23.11 5.12
N LYS A 537 -6.01 -23.40 4.07
CA LYS A 537 -4.77 -24.18 4.16
C LYS A 537 -3.58 -23.31 3.74
N PRO A 538 -2.54 -23.19 4.58
CA PRO A 538 -1.33 -22.49 4.18
C PRO A 538 -0.63 -23.26 3.04
N LEU A 539 -0.29 -22.55 1.96
CA LEU A 539 0.40 -23.11 0.78
C LEU A 539 1.93 -23.10 0.92
N MET A 540 2.44 -22.45 1.96
CA MET A 540 3.83 -22.48 2.41
C MET A 540 3.85 -22.47 3.94
N PRO A 541 4.96 -22.84 4.61
CA PRO A 541 5.03 -22.79 6.07
C PRO A 541 4.74 -21.38 6.62
N LEU A 542 4.08 -21.30 7.77
CA LEU A 542 3.82 -20.03 8.45
C LEU A 542 5.14 -19.41 8.91
N ALA A 543 5.50 -18.27 8.32
CA ALA A 543 6.75 -17.59 8.63
C ALA A 543 6.50 -16.45 9.64
N TYR A 544 7.34 -16.34 10.67
CA TYR A 544 7.33 -15.21 11.61
C TYR A 544 8.64 -14.42 11.54
N LYS A 545 8.55 -13.12 11.22
CA LYS A 545 9.65 -12.16 11.31
C LYS A 545 9.42 -11.27 12.53
N PRO A 546 10.21 -11.38 13.63
CA PRO A 546 9.94 -10.69 14.89
C PRO A 546 9.93 -9.15 14.83
N ARG A 547 10.68 -8.58 13.88
CA ARG A 547 10.67 -7.14 13.58
C ARG A 547 10.81 -6.94 12.08
N ILE A 548 9.84 -6.29 11.44
CA ILE A 548 9.89 -6.04 9.99
C ILE A 548 10.61 -4.73 9.65
N GLN A 549 10.56 -3.75 10.56
CA GLN A 549 11.17 -2.44 10.38
C GLN A 549 12.67 -2.54 10.20
N HIS A 550 13.21 -1.74 9.28
CA HIS A 550 14.62 -1.41 9.21
C HIS A 550 14.79 0.03 8.73
N ARG A 551 15.92 0.64 9.06
CA ARG A 551 16.31 1.96 8.58
C ARG A 551 17.81 2.16 8.69
N LEU A 552 18.41 2.80 7.70
CA LEU A 552 19.82 3.21 7.69
C LEU A 552 19.96 4.74 7.89
N THR A 553 21.15 5.19 8.26
CA THR A 553 21.43 6.64 8.45
C THR A 553 21.44 7.42 7.14
N ARG A 554 21.81 6.78 6.02
CA ARG A 554 21.85 7.34 4.67
C ARG A 554 21.51 6.30 3.60
N ALA A 555 21.08 6.77 2.44
CA ALA A 555 20.72 6.02 1.24
C ALA A 555 21.74 6.17 0.10
N THR A 556 22.68 7.11 0.17
CA THR A 556 23.63 7.39 -0.93
C THR A 556 25.07 7.63 -0.46
N GLY A 557 25.99 7.62 -1.42
CA GLY A 557 27.37 8.07 -1.30
C GLY A 557 28.05 8.12 -2.67
N THR A 558 29.29 8.58 -2.74
CA THR A 558 30.06 8.65 -3.99
C THR A 558 30.08 7.30 -4.70
N GLY A 559 29.58 7.27 -5.94
CA GLY A 559 29.46 6.06 -6.77
C GLY A 559 28.33 5.09 -6.41
N TRP A 560 27.37 5.44 -5.54
CA TRP A 560 26.25 4.53 -5.24
C TRP A 560 24.97 5.15 -4.65
N ALA A 561 23.85 4.46 -4.84
CA ALA A 561 22.54 4.78 -4.25
C ALA A 561 21.77 3.50 -3.85
N MET A 562 20.86 3.64 -2.88
CA MET A 562 19.92 2.59 -2.45
C MET A 562 18.51 2.87 -2.94
N LEU A 563 17.82 1.84 -3.44
CA LEU A 563 16.36 1.89 -3.57
C LEU A 563 15.70 1.82 -2.17
N PRO A 564 14.44 2.30 -2.04
CA PRO A 564 13.84 2.52 -0.73
C PRO A 564 13.82 1.31 0.20
N HIS A 565 13.50 0.11 -0.29
CA HIS A 565 13.48 -1.10 0.55
C HIS A 565 14.85 -1.61 1.00
N ALA A 566 15.95 -1.11 0.45
CA ALA A 566 17.30 -1.33 0.99
C ALA A 566 17.66 -0.27 2.04
N TYR A 567 17.17 0.96 1.87
CA TYR A 567 17.37 2.06 2.82
C TYR A 567 16.51 1.94 4.08
N ALA A 568 15.20 1.71 3.93
CA ALA A 568 14.25 1.63 5.03
C ALA A 568 12.94 0.90 4.67
N PHE A 569 12.35 0.24 5.66
CA PHE A 569 10.99 -0.28 5.59
C PHE A 569 10.28 -0.05 6.92
N VAL A 570 8.99 0.32 6.84
CA VAL A 570 8.15 0.61 8.00
C VAL A 570 7.16 -0.54 8.24
N ASP A 571 6.14 -0.63 7.41
CA ASP A 571 4.99 -1.51 7.59
C ASP A 571 4.19 -1.55 6.27
N PRO A 572 3.56 -2.67 5.90
CA PRO A 572 2.70 -2.77 4.73
C PRO A 572 1.36 -2.01 4.84
N LEU A 573 0.98 -1.49 6.01
CA LEU A 573 -0.23 -0.69 6.19
C LEU A 573 -0.23 0.51 5.22
N PHE A 574 -1.36 0.72 4.55
CA PHE A 574 -1.52 1.70 3.46
C PHE A 574 -0.69 1.45 2.19
N SER A 575 -0.11 0.26 2.02
CA SER A 575 0.49 -0.24 0.76
C SER A 575 1.53 0.69 0.12
N THR A 576 2.29 1.41 0.94
CA THR A 576 3.19 2.50 0.52
C THR A 576 4.41 2.03 -0.27
N GLY A 577 4.88 0.80 -0.02
CA GLY A 577 6.19 0.32 -0.47
C GLY A 577 6.39 0.21 -1.98
N ILE A 578 5.38 -0.18 -2.76
CA ILE A 578 5.52 -0.28 -4.23
C ILE A 578 5.60 1.13 -4.83
N ALA A 579 4.66 2.02 -4.49
CA ALA A 579 4.64 3.40 -4.98
C ALA A 579 5.93 4.16 -4.64
N TRP A 580 6.42 4.02 -3.41
CA TRP A 580 7.66 4.68 -3.00
C TRP A 580 8.88 4.18 -3.79
N SER A 581 8.95 2.88 -4.07
CA SER A 581 10.02 2.28 -4.88
C SER A 581 9.97 2.73 -6.33
N LEU A 582 8.78 2.73 -6.96
CA LEU A 582 8.62 3.18 -8.34
C LEU A 582 9.00 4.66 -8.50
N ARG A 583 8.66 5.54 -7.54
CA ARG A 583 9.12 6.94 -7.55
C ARG A 583 10.63 7.07 -7.42
N ALA A 584 11.26 6.19 -6.66
CA ALA A 584 12.72 6.17 -6.51
C ALA A 584 13.43 5.66 -7.78
N ILE A 585 12.85 4.71 -8.50
CA ILE A 585 13.29 4.26 -9.83
C ILE A 585 13.14 5.39 -10.85
N GLU A 586 11.99 6.07 -10.87
CA GLU A 586 11.74 7.24 -11.74
C GLU A 586 12.78 8.34 -11.50
N ARG A 587 13.08 8.68 -10.24
CA ARG A 587 14.13 9.65 -9.87
C ARG A 587 15.51 9.24 -10.36
N LEU A 588 15.93 7.99 -10.15
CA LEU A 588 17.25 7.53 -10.60
C LEU A 588 17.33 7.48 -12.13
N GLY A 589 16.30 6.94 -12.81
CA GLY A 589 16.23 6.93 -14.27
C GLY A 589 16.38 8.33 -14.88
N LEU A 590 15.73 9.34 -14.30
CA LEU A 590 15.86 10.75 -14.72
C LEU A 590 17.27 11.33 -14.54
N LEU A 591 18.07 10.85 -13.58
CA LEU A 591 19.46 11.32 -13.39
C LEU A 591 20.42 10.68 -14.41
N PHE A 592 20.12 9.45 -14.84
CA PHE A 592 20.93 8.74 -15.83
C PHE A 592 20.74 9.27 -17.26
N GLU A 593 19.58 9.85 -17.57
CA GLU A 593 19.36 10.61 -18.82
C GLU A 593 20.33 11.78 -19.00
N THR A 594 20.82 12.38 -17.91
CA THR A 594 21.83 13.46 -17.92
C THR A 594 23.25 12.95 -17.68
N GLY A 595 23.51 11.65 -17.90
CA GLY A 595 24.82 11.03 -17.76
C GLY A 595 25.11 10.40 -16.39
N GLY A 596 24.18 10.47 -15.44
CA GLY A 596 24.31 9.88 -14.11
C GLY A 596 24.19 10.92 -12.98
N PRO A 597 24.07 10.45 -11.72
CA PRO A 597 23.78 11.30 -10.59
C PRO A 597 25.02 12.07 -10.08
N THR A 598 24.92 13.40 -9.94
CA THR A 598 25.95 14.20 -9.26
C THR A 598 25.88 14.05 -7.74
N GLU A 599 26.90 14.52 -7.00
CA GLU A 599 26.84 14.56 -5.53
C GLU A 599 25.65 15.39 -5.00
N GLN A 600 25.28 16.47 -5.70
CA GLN A 600 24.12 17.29 -5.35
C GLN A 600 22.81 16.53 -5.54
N ASP A 601 22.70 15.73 -6.61
CA ASP A 601 21.53 14.89 -6.86
C ASP A 601 21.40 13.75 -5.84
N LEU A 602 22.52 13.12 -5.49
CA LEU A 602 22.58 12.07 -4.45
C LEU A 602 22.23 12.62 -3.06
N ALA A 603 22.64 13.85 -2.74
CA ALA A 603 22.26 14.53 -1.51
C ALA A 603 20.77 14.89 -1.48
N ARG A 604 20.22 15.37 -2.61
CA ARG A 604 18.78 15.63 -2.78
C ARG A 604 17.94 14.36 -2.65
N TYR A 605 18.41 13.26 -3.26
CA TYR A 605 17.76 11.96 -3.23
C TYR A 605 17.74 11.37 -1.81
N ASP A 606 18.88 11.38 -1.10
CA ASP A 606 18.98 10.95 0.30
C ASP A 606 18.05 11.75 1.22
N ALA A 607 18.10 13.09 1.15
CA ALA A 607 17.27 13.95 1.96
C ALA A 607 15.78 13.69 1.74
N LEU A 608 15.37 13.42 0.50
CA LEU A 608 13.99 13.13 0.14
C LEU A 608 13.55 11.74 0.63
N LEU A 609 14.34 10.68 0.41
CA LEU A 609 14.05 9.35 0.96
C LEU A 609 14.01 9.36 2.51
N SER A 610 14.91 10.11 3.15
CA SER A 610 14.96 10.26 4.60
C SER A 610 13.71 10.95 5.15
N ALA A 611 13.21 11.98 4.47
CA ALA A 611 11.96 12.67 4.82
C ALA A 611 10.71 11.81 4.54
N GLU A 612 10.70 11.04 3.45
CA GLU A 612 9.61 10.14 3.09
C GLU A 612 9.49 8.96 4.07
N ALA A 613 10.61 8.34 4.46
CA ALA A 613 10.65 7.31 5.51
C ALA A 613 10.13 7.84 6.86
N ASP A 614 10.52 9.07 7.22
CA ASP A 614 10.03 9.80 8.40
C ASP A 614 8.50 10.03 8.34
N GLN A 615 7.96 10.33 7.16
CA GLN A 615 6.54 10.60 6.96
C GLN A 615 5.69 9.33 7.00
N ILE A 616 6.15 8.25 6.34
CA ILE A 616 5.52 6.93 6.36
C ILE A 616 5.48 6.39 7.79
N ASP A 617 6.59 6.43 8.53
CA ASP A 617 6.65 5.93 9.91
C ASP A 617 5.71 6.68 10.86
N ARG A 618 5.61 8.02 10.75
CA ARG A 618 4.70 8.80 11.60
C ARG A 618 3.22 8.57 11.28
N LEU A 619 2.90 8.28 10.02
CA LEU A 619 1.55 7.91 9.59
C LEU A 619 1.20 6.51 10.12
N VAL A 620 2.05 5.51 9.88
CA VAL A 620 1.83 4.15 10.37
C VAL A 620 1.75 4.14 11.90
N ALA A 621 2.70 4.76 12.61
CA ALA A 621 2.70 4.82 14.07
C ALA A 621 1.49 5.55 14.67
N GLY A 622 0.79 6.40 13.90
CA GLY A 622 -0.47 7.03 14.28
C GLY A 622 -1.73 6.23 13.93
N ALA A 623 -1.65 5.30 12.98
CA ALA A 623 -2.68 4.28 12.77
C ALA A 623 -2.58 3.17 13.83
N TYR A 624 -1.35 2.68 14.08
CA TYR A 624 -0.95 2.17 15.39
C TYR A 624 -1.16 3.24 16.48
N HIS A 625 -1.13 2.88 17.76
CA HIS A 625 -1.90 3.57 18.82
C HIS A 625 -3.44 3.59 18.53
N ALA A 626 -3.91 4.24 17.46
CA ALA A 626 -5.33 4.52 17.20
C ALA A 626 -6.23 3.29 17.00
N MET A 627 -5.71 2.17 16.46
CA MET A 627 -6.46 0.92 16.19
C MET A 627 -7.46 0.47 17.27
N ALA A 628 -7.15 0.66 18.56
CA ALA A 628 -8.02 0.28 19.69
C ALA A 628 -9.32 1.11 19.78
N ARG A 629 -9.43 2.22 19.02
CA ARG A 629 -10.60 3.10 18.92
C ARG A 629 -10.82 3.38 17.44
N PHE A 630 -11.64 2.56 16.77
CA PHE A 630 -11.70 2.51 15.30
C PHE A 630 -12.08 3.83 14.64
N ASP A 631 -12.86 4.70 15.28
CA ASP A 631 -13.16 6.04 14.75
C ASP A 631 -11.94 6.98 14.73
N LEU A 632 -11.03 6.86 15.71
CA LEU A 632 -9.75 7.57 15.69
C LEU A 632 -8.82 7.00 14.62
N PHE A 633 -8.84 5.67 14.43
CA PHE A 633 -8.12 5.02 13.33
C PHE A 633 -8.65 5.49 11.97
N ALA A 634 -9.98 5.47 11.78
CA ALA A 634 -10.64 5.90 10.57
C ALA A 634 -10.38 7.39 10.28
N ALA A 635 -10.52 8.26 11.29
CA ALA A 635 -10.16 9.67 11.15
C ALA A 635 -8.67 9.84 10.81
N HIS A 636 -7.75 9.18 11.51
CA HIS A 636 -6.32 9.24 11.19
C HIS A 636 -6.02 8.78 9.76
N ALA A 637 -6.65 7.69 9.30
CA ALA A 637 -6.50 7.16 7.94
C ALA A 637 -6.94 8.17 6.86
N MET A 638 -7.86 9.10 7.16
CA MET A 638 -8.22 10.17 6.22
C MET A 638 -7.03 11.08 5.86
N ILE A 639 -5.97 11.14 6.67
CA ILE A 639 -4.73 11.87 6.34
C ILE A 639 -4.00 11.18 5.18
N TYR A 640 -3.92 9.84 5.20
CA TYR A 640 -3.39 9.06 4.08
C TYR A 640 -4.25 9.26 2.83
N PHE A 641 -5.56 9.04 2.92
CA PHE A 641 -6.47 9.12 1.78
C PHE A 641 -6.49 10.52 1.16
N ALA A 642 -6.51 11.60 1.96
CA ALA A 642 -6.42 12.95 1.44
C ALA A 642 -5.09 13.21 0.73
N ALA A 643 -3.96 12.69 1.25
CA ALA A 643 -2.66 12.85 0.62
C ALA A 643 -2.56 12.09 -0.71
N VAL A 644 -2.98 10.81 -0.77
CA VAL A 644 -2.84 10.00 -1.99
C VAL A 644 -3.86 10.39 -3.06
N SER A 645 -5.12 10.65 -2.72
CA SER A 645 -6.13 11.06 -3.70
C SER A 645 -5.85 12.46 -4.25
N PHE A 646 -5.36 13.41 -3.44
CA PHE A 646 -4.93 14.71 -3.94
C PHE A 646 -3.74 14.59 -4.91
N ALA A 647 -2.74 13.78 -4.55
CA ALA A 647 -1.60 13.52 -5.42
C ALA A 647 -2.04 12.85 -6.73
N GLU A 648 -2.87 11.80 -6.66
CA GLU A 648 -3.35 11.06 -7.83
C GLU A 648 -4.09 11.97 -8.81
N ILE A 649 -5.08 12.73 -8.33
CA ILE A 649 -5.86 13.65 -9.15
C ILE A 649 -4.94 14.72 -9.77
N ARG A 650 -3.96 15.25 -9.03
CA ARG A 650 -2.98 16.18 -9.61
C ARG A 650 -2.12 15.53 -10.71
N GLN A 651 -1.67 14.28 -10.52
CA GLN A 651 -0.85 13.57 -11.51
C GLN A 651 -1.62 13.13 -12.76
N ARG A 652 -2.96 13.03 -12.69
CA ARG A 652 -3.83 12.79 -13.85
C ARG A 652 -4.15 14.09 -14.62
N LEU A 653 -4.10 15.25 -13.96
CA LEU A 653 -4.45 16.56 -14.53
C LEU A 653 -3.24 17.39 -14.98
N GLN A 654 -2.07 17.12 -14.39
CA GLN A 654 -0.80 17.81 -14.62
C GLN A 654 0.30 16.75 -14.69
N GLN A 655 1.39 17.03 -15.42
CA GLN A 655 2.55 16.14 -15.36
C GLN A 655 3.11 16.11 -13.93
N ASP A 656 3.30 14.89 -13.38
CA ASP A 656 3.94 14.73 -12.08
C ASP A 656 5.40 15.18 -12.12
N ASN A 657 5.88 15.69 -11.00
CA ASN A 657 7.31 15.83 -10.79
C ASN A 657 7.75 14.68 -9.86
N ALA A 658 8.57 13.76 -10.38
CA ALA A 658 9.12 12.63 -9.60
C ALA A 658 9.79 13.10 -8.28
N TRP A 659 10.39 14.30 -8.29
CA TRP A 659 11.04 14.94 -7.14
C TRP A 659 10.10 15.64 -6.17
N SER A 660 8.78 15.65 -6.43
CA SER A 660 7.81 15.97 -5.38
C SER A 660 7.82 14.87 -4.31
N GLY A 661 7.66 15.26 -3.04
CA GLY A 661 7.76 14.33 -1.93
C GLY A 661 6.52 13.47 -1.77
N PHE A 662 6.75 12.17 -1.59
CA PHE A 662 5.72 11.17 -1.38
C PHE A 662 4.96 11.41 -0.05
N LEU A 663 3.66 11.07 -0.03
CA LEU A 663 2.74 11.31 1.09
C LEU A 663 2.78 12.75 1.64
N GLY A 664 2.91 13.73 0.75
CA GLY A 664 2.86 15.15 1.09
C GLY A 664 4.14 15.71 1.71
N VAL A 665 5.27 14.99 1.63
CA VAL A 665 6.58 15.59 1.97
C VAL A 665 6.82 16.82 1.08
N GLY A 666 7.11 17.96 1.70
CA GLY A 666 7.24 19.26 1.02
C GLY A 666 5.92 19.98 0.71
N ASP A 667 4.75 19.36 0.86
CA ASP A 667 3.47 20.09 0.77
C ASP A 667 3.22 20.89 2.05
N PRO A 668 2.94 22.21 1.97
CA PRO A 668 2.77 23.06 3.16
C PRO A 668 1.62 22.67 4.10
N GLN A 669 0.62 21.94 3.61
CA GLN A 669 -0.55 21.52 4.37
C GLN A 669 -0.40 20.08 4.87
N LEU A 670 0.03 19.15 4.02
CA LEU A 670 0.13 17.72 4.33
C LEU A 670 1.41 17.33 5.08
N GLY A 671 2.55 17.98 4.79
CA GLY A 671 3.86 17.55 5.27
C GLY A 671 3.99 17.47 6.79
N GLY A 672 3.29 18.34 7.52
CA GLY A 672 3.25 18.32 8.98
C GLY A 672 2.23 17.36 9.60
N LEU A 673 1.25 16.85 8.85
CA LEU A 673 0.05 16.22 9.43
C LEU A 673 0.30 14.89 10.14
N PRO A 674 1.06 13.92 9.60
CA PRO A 674 1.32 12.67 10.32
C PRO A 674 2.00 12.90 11.68
N ARG A 675 3.01 13.79 11.73
CA ARG A 675 3.67 14.21 12.99
C ARG A 675 2.69 14.88 13.95
N ALA A 676 1.87 15.80 13.44
CA ALA A 676 0.88 16.54 14.22
C ALA A 676 -0.26 15.64 14.76
N SER A 677 -0.62 14.61 14.01
CA SER A 677 -1.68 13.64 14.31
C SER A 677 -1.21 12.62 15.34
N LEU A 678 -0.04 11.99 15.12
CA LEU A 678 0.62 11.09 16.07
C LEU A 678 0.79 11.76 17.45
N ARG A 679 1.26 13.01 17.47
CA ARG A 679 1.38 13.79 18.73
C ARG A 679 0.03 13.96 19.43
N ARG A 680 -1.05 14.27 18.70
CA ARG A 680 -2.39 14.44 19.29
C ARG A 680 -2.95 13.12 19.82
N LEU A 681 -2.88 12.04 19.04
CA LEU A 681 -3.36 10.71 19.41
C LEU A 681 -2.77 10.22 20.74
N ARG A 682 -1.47 10.47 20.97
CA ARG A 682 -0.79 10.15 22.24
C ARG A 682 -1.40 10.85 23.46
N HIS A 683 -2.16 11.94 23.29
CA HIS A 683 -2.81 12.69 24.36
C HIS A 683 -4.34 12.48 24.44
N VAL A 684 -4.99 11.78 23.48
CA VAL A 684 -6.44 11.55 23.51
C VAL A 684 -6.80 10.58 24.65
N ARG A 685 -7.46 11.06 25.70
CA ARG A 685 -7.92 10.28 26.87
C ARG A 685 -9.44 10.22 26.98
N THR A 686 -10.12 11.35 26.79
CA THR A 686 -11.56 11.51 27.02
C THR A 686 -12.38 11.42 25.73
N ALA A 687 -13.71 11.30 25.87
CA ALA A 687 -14.63 11.41 24.75
C ALA A 687 -14.66 12.83 24.12
N ALA A 688 -14.28 13.87 24.88
CA ALA A 688 -14.13 15.22 24.34
C ALA A 688 -12.88 15.33 23.47
N ASP A 689 -11.75 14.78 23.92
CA ASP A 689 -10.50 14.71 23.15
C ASP A 689 -10.71 13.93 21.84
N ARG A 690 -11.49 12.84 21.91
CA ARG A 690 -11.84 11.99 20.75
C ARG A 690 -12.54 12.81 19.66
N ARG A 691 -13.60 13.54 20.03
CA ARG A 691 -14.31 14.47 19.12
C ARG A 691 -13.41 15.60 18.62
N SER A 692 -12.60 16.18 19.51
CA SER A 692 -11.65 17.25 19.17
C SER A 692 -10.61 16.80 18.14
N PHE A 693 -10.07 15.59 18.29
CA PHE A 693 -9.16 14.99 17.32
C PHE A 693 -9.80 14.77 15.96
N ILE A 694 -11.01 14.19 15.92
CA ILE A 694 -11.72 13.91 14.65
C ILE A 694 -11.99 15.23 13.92
N ASN A 695 -12.56 16.22 14.61
CA ASN A 695 -12.80 17.56 14.05
C ASN A 695 -11.49 18.22 13.58
N TRP A 696 -10.40 18.06 14.32
CA TRP A 696 -9.08 18.55 13.91
C TRP A 696 -8.61 17.88 12.61
N VAL A 697 -8.74 16.56 12.44
CA VAL A 697 -8.35 15.89 11.19
C VAL A 697 -9.23 16.37 10.03
N THR A 698 -10.55 16.40 10.19
CA THR A 698 -11.50 16.88 9.17
C THR A 698 -11.13 18.27 8.65
N ASN A 699 -10.79 19.19 9.56
CA ASN A 699 -10.33 20.54 9.21
C ASN A 699 -8.94 20.55 8.59
N ALA A 700 -7.99 19.75 9.09
CA ALA A 700 -6.61 19.71 8.63
C ALA A 700 -6.47 19.18 7.20
N ILE A 701 -7.30 18.22 6.79
CA ILE A 701 -7.29 17.68 5.42
C ILE A 701 -8.10 18.53 4.42
N ALA A 702 -8.92 19.49 4.88
CA ALA A 702 -9.94 20.14 4.05
C ALA A 702 -9.38 20.81 2.78
N SER A 703 -8.19 21.41 2.85
CA SER A 703 -7.49 22.06 1.73
C SER A 703 -6.87 21.09 0.70
N ARG A 704 -7.03 19.78 0.91
CA ARG A 704 -6.54 18.68 0.07
C ARG A 704 -7.59 17.57 -0.13
N ASN A 705 -8.75 17.70 0.49
CA ASN A 705 -9.81 16.70 0.47
C ASN A 705 -10.63 16.80 -0.81
N VAL A 706 -10.15 16.15 -1.88
CA VAL A 706 -10.81 16.12 -3.19
C VAL A 706 -11.98 15.12 -3.29
N CYS A 707 -12.03 14.12 -2.40
CA CYS A 707 -12.99 13.00 -2.46
C CYS A 707 -14.10 13.05 -1.39
N GLY A 708 -14.29 14.17 -0.68
CA GLY A 708 -15.34 14.28 0.34
C GLY A 708 -15.12 13.41 1.59
N LEU A 709 -13.85 13.09 1.87
CA LEU A 709 -13.38 12.33 3.04
C LEU A 709 -13.81 12.98 4.37
N ALA A 710 -13.84 12.18 5.43
CA ALA A 710 -14.26 12.57 6.78
C ALA A 710 -15.71 13.12 6.89
N ASN A 711 -16.57 12.85 5.90
CA ASN A 711 -18.01 13.11 5.95
C ASN A 711 -18.72 12.06 6.83
N PRO A 712 -19.35 12.43 7.97
CA PRO A 712 -20.05 11.46 8.82
C PRO A 712 -21.24 10.77 8.13
N ALA A 713 -21.91 11.45 7.18
CA ALA A 713 -23.03 10.90 6.43
C ALA A 713 -22.62 9.81 5.43
N ALA A 714 -21.33 9.67 5.12
CA ALA A 714 -20.82 8.56 4.33
C ALA A 714 -20.80 7.23 5.09
N HIS A 715 -20.96 7.24 6.43
CA HIS A 715 -20.94 6.04 7.28
C HIS A 715 -19.72 5.13 7.07
N GLY A 716 -18.56 5.71 6.73
CA GLY A 716 -17.34 4.97 6.42
C GLY A 716 -17.28 4.38 5.01
N LEU A 717 -18.21 4.70 4.11
CA LEU A 717 -18.28 4.20 2.74
C LEU A 717 -17.99 5.33 1.75
N TYR A 718 -16.78 5.36 1.18
CA TYR A 718 -16.32 6.41 0.27
C TYR A 718 -16.13 5.85 -1.15
N PRO A 719 -17.10 6.03 -2.06
CA PRO A 719 -16.95 5.71 -3.49
C PRO A 719 -16.02 6.71 -4.19
N VAL A 720 -15.62 6.37 -5.43
CA VAL A 720 -15.10 7.37 -6.37
C VAL A 720 -16.28 8.16 -6.93
N ASP A 721 -16.51 9.34 -6.37
CA ASP A 721 -17.57 10.27 -6.75
C ASP A 721 -16.96 11.49 -7.48
N LEU A 722 -17.26 11.59 -8.78
CA LEU A 722 -16.76 12.68 -9.63
C LEU A 722 -17.57 13.97 -9.45
N ASP A 723 -18.82 13.93 -9.00
CA ASP A 723 -19.61 15.13 -8.72
C ASP A 723 -19.11 15.82 -7.44
N VAL A 724 -18.75 15.03 -6.44
CA VAL A 724 -18.00 15.46 -5.24
C VAL A 724 -16.69 16.15 -5.60
N LEU A 725 -15.98 15.64 -6.62
CA LEU A 725 -14.74 16.21 -7.13
C LEU A 725 -14.99 17.54 -7.86
N ILE A 726 -15.99 17.58 -8.75
CA ILE A 726 -16.40 18.79 -9.50
C ILE A 726 -16.84 19.90 -8.55
N GLN A 727 -17.64 19.59 -7.52
CA GLN A 727 -18.05 20.54 -6.47
C GLN A 727 -16.84 21.12 -5.71
N ARG A 728 -15.75 20.36 -5.61
CA ARG A 728 -14.51 20.72 -4.91
C ARG A 728 -13.40 21.23 -5.82
N HIS A 729 -13.70 21.63 -7.05
CA HIS A 729 -12.72 22.13 -8.04
C HIS A 729 -11.70 23.15 -7.50
N ARG A 730 -12.11 24.02 -6.57
CA ARG A 730 -11.25 25.03 -5.92
C ARG A 730 -10.10 24.42 -5.11
N VAL A 731 -10.23 23.19 -4.60
CA VAL A 731 -9.16 22.46 -3.90
C VAL A 731 -7.97 22.18 -4.83
N LEU A 732 -8.23 22.03 -6.13
CA LEU A 732 -7.22 21.82 -7.18
C LEU A 732 -6.69 23.14 -7.77
N GLY A 733 -7.24 24.30 -7.36
CA GLY A 733 -6.95 25.60 -7.97
C GLY A 733 -7.53 25.80 -9.36
N MET A 734 -8.50 24.98 -9.77
CA MET A 734 -9.13 25.01 -11.11
C MET A 734 -10.50 25.69 -11.09
N SER A 735 -11.01 26.10 -12.27
CA SER A 735 -12.44 26.40 -12.44
C SER A 735 -13.26 25.09 -12.50
N ARG A 736 -14.59 25.20 -12.41
CA ARG A 736 -15.48 24.03 -12.51
C ARG A 736 -15.44 23.47 -13.93
N GLU A 737 -15.44 24.36 -14.92
CA GLU A 737 -15.47 24.10 -16.35
C GLU A 737 -14.17 23.39 -16.79
N SER A 738 -13.00 23.87 -16.34
CA SER A 738 -11.71 23.22 -16.63
C SER A 738 -11.66 21.79 -16.06
N LEU A 739 -12.21 21.58 -14.86
CA LEU A 739 -12.23 20.25 -14.24
C LEU A 739 -13.22 19.29 -14.92
N VAL A 740 -14.38 19.80 -15.35
CA VAL A 740 -15.34 19.03 -16.17
C VAL A 740 -14.72 18.61 -17.50
N SER A 741 -14.01 19.52 -18.17
CA SER A 741 -13.29 19.22 -19.42
C SER A 741 -12.23 18.13 -19.23
N ALA A 742 -11.58 18.08 -18.07
CA ALA A 742 -10.55 17.09 -17.75
C ALA A 742 -11.07 15.73 -17.21
N LEU A 743 -12.39 15.54 -17.10
CA LEU A 743 -12.97 14.27 -16.63
C LEU A 743 -12.60 13.03 -17.46
N PRO A 744 -12.38 13.08 -18.80
CA PRO A 744 -11.92 11.91 -19.56
C PRO A 744 -10.58 11.36 -19.05
N ALA A 745 -9.59 12.24 -18.83
CA ALA A 745 -8.28 11.90 -18.25
C ALA A 745 -8.42 11.28 -16.85
N LEU A 746 -9.32 11.84 -16.03
CA LEU A 746 -9.63 11.32 -14.69
C LEU A 746 -10.34 9.95 -14.71
N ARG A 747 -11.07 9.62 -15.78
CA ARG A 747 -11.73 8.32 -15.98
C ARG A 747 -10.79 7.25 -16.56
N GLY A 748 -9.53 7.58 -16.81
CA GLY A 748 -8.55 6.67 -17.41
C GLY A 748 -8.63 6.58 -18.94
N GLY A 749 -9.44 7.44 -19.58
CA GLY A 749 -9.28 7.71 -21.01
C GLY A 749 -8.12 8.68 -21.18
N GLY A 750 -7.03 8.24 -21.82
CA GLY A 750 -5.98 9.19 -22.22
C GLY A 750 -6.57 10.31 -23.08
N ALA A 751 -5.99 11.51 -23.01
CA ALA A 751 -6.15 12.43 -24.13
C ALA A 751 -5.59 11.72 -25.36
N ALA A 752 -6.42 11.61 -26.41
CA ALA A 752 -6.04 11.01 -27.69
C ALA A 752 -5.07 11.94 -28.44
#